data_AF-A0A954NUJ2-F1
#
_entry.id   AF-A0A954NUJ2-F1
#
_cell.length_a   1.000
_cell.length_b   1.000
_cell.length_c   1.000
_cell.angle_alpha   90.00
_cell.angle_beta   90.00
_cell.angle_gamma   90.00
#
_symmetry.space_group_name_H-M   'P 1'
#
loop_
_entity.id
_entity.type
_entity.pdbx_description
1 polymer ?
#
loop_
_entity_poly.entity_id
_entity_poly.type
_entity_poly.pdbx_seq_one_letter_code
_entity_poly.pdbx_strand_id
1 'polypeptide(L)'
;MTGVIRWFIMVCVIVASALPGSVVVGEDVNLRLTLRDHNTGQLVPGRITVEQHPEGAAPVYHFVKSLDPEGSAIPYDVTRGPGSFEKHTTVSAHPFGATVPPGFYVVYYEHGPEWRGNKAKLTVKEGEVTEYELSTSRWIDMNERGWYSGDTHVHRTIEDLPNVMRAEDLNVALPLSYWVRDAYTPPAQGDKTVAVEPGLITVDPNRVIWPMNTEYELFTLNGQRHTQGAVFVLNHQQPLTLPAPPVALIAAEARRQGAILDLDKHSWPWSMMLVPIMDVDLFELANNHIWRTEFFFKQWTQEMRPDGWNIETDQDGFTEWGWIDFGFKTYYALLNCGFKMRPTAGTANGVHPVPLGYGRVYVECPDGFSYDNWMQNLNAGRSFVTTGPMLFVTVNDQPAGSTITVDEPTTVRVQGTIETIIPNQVVEIIKNGSLVDRLTLDWEYESPWIHRAKIDVEVPVDGSSWIALRCFANKQIDRRHKLMFAHSSPVHIEMPGKPLRPRKIETDYFVRRMNEEIERNRDHLRPDELAEYERARDIYAAIEETAIEEHPTTNEELMSLIIPDDQLPTGWTSMDLSETDFESSEPIPKLISRPDILHAMAWYTGGKGIANSKVVRVLLALYRNSERKLGMGMYAHVYADEESARMNAEILKRREVARGRLYVWQRGDLLVGLYNAVEMTDEEFQSWVQRVDARLP
;
A
#
# COMPACT_ATOMS: atom_id res chain seq x y z
N MET A 1 -53.30 -23.48 -82.65
CA MET A 1 -52.26 -22.44 -82.56
C MET A 1 -51.67 -22.50 -81.16
N THR A 2 -50.38 -22.85 -81.06
CA THR A 2 -49.37 -22.38 -80.07
C THR A 2 -49.87 -21.90 -78.70
N GLY A 3 -49.45 -22.39 -77.52
CA GLY A 3 -48.34 -23.24 -77.13
C GLY A 3 -48.04 -23.02 -75.64
N VAL A 4 -47.68 -24.10 -74.93
CA VAL A 4 -46.59 -24.19 -73.91
C VAL A 4 -46.67 -23.25 -72.68
N ILE A 5 -47.19 -23.73 -71.54
CA ILE A 5 -46.49 -24.28 -70.34
C ILE A 5 -45.75 -23.23 -69.47
N ARG A 6 -46.16 -23.12 -68.19
CA ARG A 6 -45.29 -23.43 -67.02
C ARG A 6 -46.07 -23.63 -65.71
N TRP A 7 -45.64 -24.69 -65.02
CA TRP A 7 -46.11 -25.29 -63.77
C TRP A 7 -45.61 -24.54 -62.52
N PHE A 8 -46.24 -24.78 -61.36
CA PHE A 8 -45.66 -25.36 -60.12
C PHE A 8 -46.68 -25.15 -58.95
N ILE A 9 -47.44 -26.18 -58.59
CA ILE A 9 -47.26 -27.09 -57.43
C ILE A 9 -47.38 -26.37 -56.07
N MET A 10 -48.52 -26.64 -55.43
CA MET A 10 -48.89 -26.34 -54.06
C MET A 10 -48.13 -27.25 -53.09
N VAL A 11 -47.42 -26.68 -52.12
CA VAL A 11 -46.75 -27.43 -51.05
C VAL A 11 -47.40 -27.09 -49.70
N CYS A 12 -47.91 -28.12 -49.05
CA CYS A 12 -48.50 -28.09 -47.72
C CYS A 12 -47.45 -27.73 -46.65
N VAL A 13 -47.79 -26.76 -45.81
CA VAL A 13 -47.02 -26.42 -44.60
C VAL A 13 -47.32 -27.46 -43.53
N ILE A 14 -46.31 -28.25 -43.17
CA ILE A 14 -46.29 -29.04 -41.93
C ILE A 14 -45.49 -28.24 -40.92
N VAL A 15 -46.16 -27.84 -39.83
CA VAL A 15 -45.56 -27.19 -38.67
C VAL A 15 -44.84 -28.27 -37.86
N ALA A 16 -43.50 -28.24 -37.87
CA ALA A 16 -42.68 -29.02 -36.97
C ALA A 16 -42.20 -28.11 -35.83
N SER A 17 -42.63 -28.44 -34.61
CA SER A 17 -42.16 -27.86 -33.35
C SER A 17 -40.68 -28.16 -33.14
N ALA A 18 -39.83 -27.12 -33.22
CA ALA A 18 -38.41 -27.21 -32.87
C ALA A 18 -38.20 -26.70 -31.44
N LEU A 19 -37.62 -27.57 -30.61
CA LEU A 19 -37.01 -27.30 -29.31
C LEU A 19 -35.85 -26.28 -29.45
N PRO A 20 -35.45 -25.60 -28.37
CA PRO A 20 -34.54 -24.46 -28.45
C PRO A 20 -33.20 -24.85 -29.08
N GLY A 21 -32.76 -24.02 -30.02
CA GLY A 21 -31.55 -24.20 -30.78
C GLY A 21 -30.33 -24.34 -29.89
N SER A 22 -29.66 -25.48 -30.01
CA SER A 22 -28.25 -25.62 -29.66
C SER A 22 -27.46 -24.60 -30.48
N VAL A 23 -26.99 -23.55 -29.81
CA VAL A 23 -25.94 -22.69 -30.33
C VAL A 23 -24.70 -23.56 -30.52
N VAL A 24 -24.13 -23.55 -31.72
CA VAL A 24 -22.88 -24.24 -32.03
C VAL A 24 -21.75 -23.51 -31.29
N VAL A 25 -21.48 -23.95 -30.06
CA VAL A 25 -20.28 -23.59 -29.29
C VAL A 25 -19.10 -24.27 -29.97
N GLY A 26 -18.01 -23.54 -30.22
CA GLY A 26 -16.83 -24.04 -30.94
C GLY A 26 -16.43 -25.45 -30.48
N GLU A 27 -16.39 -26.39 -31.43
CA GLU A 27 -16.29 -27.84 -31.19
C GLU A 27 -15.02 -28.28 -30.43
N ASP A 28 -14.04 -27.38 -30.24
CA ASP A 28 -12.74 -27.69 -29.64
C ASP A 28 -12.58 -27.30 -28.15
N VAL A 29 -13.58 -26.72 -27.46
CA VAL A 29 -13.44 -26.28 -26.05
C VAL A 29 -13.80 -27.39 -25.06
N ASN A 30 -12.81 -27.90 -24.33
CA ASN A 30 -12.96 -28.99 -23.36
C ASN A 30 -12.95 -28.57 -21.88
N LEU A 31 -12.66 -27.30 -21.55
CA LEU A 31 -12.91 -26.70 -20.24
C LEU A 31 -13.89 -25.54 -20.40
N ARG A 32 -15.08 -25.67 -19.80
CA ARG A 32 -16.15 -24.66 -19.85
C ARG A 32 -16.52 -24.24 -18.44
N LEU A 33 -16.58 -22.93 -18.23
CA LEU A 33 -16.72 -22.31 -16.93
C LEU A 33 -17.78 -21.22 -16.96
N THR A 34 -18.43 -21.03 -15.83
CA THR A 34 -19.25 -19.86 -15.52
C THR A 34 -18.87 -19.33 -14.15
N LEU A 35 -19.04 -18.03 -13.91
CA LEU A 35 -18.83 -17.42 -12.60
C LEU A 35 -20.13 -16.79 -12.13
N ARG A 36 -20.58 -17.16 -10.92
CA ARG A 36 -21.81 -16.65 -10.33
C ARG A 36 -21.59 -16.00 -8.97
N ASP A 37 -22.42 -15.01 -8.69
CA ASP A 37 -22.68 -14.59 -7.32
C ASP A 37 -23.44 -15.70 -6.59
N HIS A 38 -22.88 -16.15 -5.48
CA HIS A 38 -23.43 -17.16 -4.58
C HIS A 38 -24.82 -16.77 -4.06
N ASN A 39 -25.03 -15.48 -3.78
CA ASN A 39 -26.23 -15.02 -3.11
C ASN A 39 -27.42 -14.87 -4.07
N THR A 40 -27.16 -14.37 -5.29
CA THR A 40 -28.20 -14.08 -6.28
C THR A 40 -28.32 -15.15 -7.38
N GLY A 41 -27.29 -15.98 -7.57
CA GLY A 41 -27.20 -16.94 -8.68
C GLY A 41 -26.95 -16.28 -10.04
N GLN A 42 -26.81 -14.96 -10.11
CA GLN A 42 -26.55 -14.25 -11.37
C GLN A 42 -25.11 -14.48 -11.84
N LEU A 43 -24.91 -14.50 -13.16
CA LEU A 43 -23.56 -14.47 -13.72
C LEU A 43 -22.90 -13.13 -13.38
N VAL A 44 -21.63 -13.18 -13.01
CA VAL A 44 -20.83 -11.99 -12.72
C VAL A 44 -19.55 -11.99 -13.56
N PRO A 45 -19.05 -10.80 -13.96
CA PRO A 45 -17.74 -10.71 -14.58
C PRO A 45 -16.65 -11.07 -13.55
N GLY A 46 -15.43 -11.35 -14.01
CA GLY A 46 -14.35 -11.62 -13.07
C GLY A 46 -12.99 -11.81 -13.72
N ARG A 47 -11.96 -11.80 -12.88
CA ARG A 47 -10.58 -12.15 -13.21
C ARG A 47 -10.37 -13.63 -12.97
N ILE A 48 -9.92 -14.35 -14.00
CA ILE A 48 -9.74 -15.80 -14.00
C ILE A 48 -8.28 -16.16 -14.29
N THR A 49 -7.67 -16.92 -13.39
CA THR A 49 -6.34 -17.52 -13.60
C THR A 49 -6.49 -19.04 -13.65
N VAL A 50 -6.16 -19.65 -14.80
CA VAL A 50 -6.19 -21.11 -14.98
C VAL A 50 -4.77 -21.65 -14.94
N GLU A 51 -4.42 -22.35 -13.86
CA GLU A 51 -3.11 -22.97 -13.66
C GLU A 51 -3.21 -24.49 -13.83
N GLN A 52 -2.47 -25.03 -14.79
CA GLN A 52 -2.20 -26.47 -14.86
C GLN A 52 -1.00 -26.78 -13.96
N HIS A 53 -1.06 -27.89 -13.22
CA HIS A 53 0.07 -28.37 -12.41
C HIS A 53 0.56 -29.74 -12.91
N PRO A 54 1.48 -29.77 -13.89
CA PRO A 54 2.13 -31.00 -14.31
C PRO A 54 3.02 -31.56 -13.21
N GLU A 55 3.15 -32.88 -13.15
CA GLU A 55 4.01 -33.54 -12.17
C GLU A 55 5.48 -33.18 -12.41
N GLY A 56 6.17 -32.73 -11.35
CA GLY A 56 7.60 -32.39 -11.41
C GLY A 56 7.95 -31.11 -12.18
N ALA A 57 6.97 -30.28 -12.56
CA ALA A 57 7.19 -29.05 -13.33
C ALA A 57 6.53 -27.81 -12.69
N ALA A 58 6.94 -26.63 -13.16
CA ALA A 58 6.30 -25.37 -12.79
C ALA A 58 4.86 -25.29 -13.36
N PRO A 59 3.96 -24.52 -12.72
CA PRO A 59 2.61 -24.32 -13.23
C PRO A 59 2.61 -23.72 -14.64
N VAL A 60 1.71 -24.20 -15.50
CA VAL A 60 1.46 -23.67 -16.85
C VAL A 60 0.16 -22.88 -16.84
N TYR A 61 0.19 -21.64 -17.31
CA TYR A 61 -0.96 -20.74 -17.33
C TYR A 61 -1.71 -20.85 -18.65
N HIS A 62 -3.05 -20.89 -18.56
CA HIS A 62 -3.93 -20.94 -19.72
C HIS A 62 -4.88 -19.74 -19.70
N PHE A 63 -5.09 -19.14 -20.87
CA PHE A 63 -6.05 -18.04 -21.05
C PHE A 63 -7.38 -18.59 -21.56
N VAL A 64 -8.47 -17.99 -21.09
CA VAL A 64 -9.84 -18.38 -21.52
C VAL A 64 -10.34 -17.40 -22.57
N LYS A 65 -11.31 -17.85 -23.37
CA LYS A 65 -12.08 -17.04 -24.31
C LYS A 65 -13.55 -17.03 -23.88
N SER A 66 -14.30 -16.02 -24.31
CA SER A 66 -15.75 -16.09 -24.17
C SER A 66 -16.31 -17.21 -25.05
N LEU A 67 -17.34 -17.89 -24.55
CA LEU A 67 -18.12 -18.86 -25.31
C LEU A 67 -19.46 -18.28 -25.77
N ASP A 68 -19.71 -17.01 -25.42
CA ASP A 68 -20.90 -16.27 -25.79
C ASP A 68 -20.53 -15.15 -26.79
N PRO A 69 -21.26 -14.99 -27.91
CA PRO A 69 -21.00 -13.92 -28.88
C PRO A 69 -21.09 -12.50 -28.30
N GLU A 70 -21.91 -12.28 -27.27
CA GLU A 70 -22.04 -10.99 -26.58
C GLU A 70 -21.04 -10.86 -25.42
N GLY A 71 -20.30 -11.93 -25.13
CA GLY A 71 -19.29 -11.96 -24.10
C GLY A 71 -17.91 -11.51 -24.59
N SER A 72 -17.10 -11.06 -23.65
CA SER A 72 -15.71 -10.64 -23.87
C SER A 72 -14.77 -11.29 -22.87
N ALA A 73 -13.53 -11.52 -23.32
CA ALA A 73 -12.46 -12.09 -22.53
C ALA A 73 -11.13 -11.43 -22.92
N ILE A 74 -10.49 -10.73 -21.99
CA ILE A 74 -9.27 -9.95 -22.24
C ILE A 74 -8.10 -10.60 -21.49
N PRO A 75 -7.13 -11.21 -22.19
CA PRO A 75 -5.95 -11.80 -21.55
C PRO A 75 -5.03 -10.71 -21.01
N TYR A 76 -4.34 -11.01 -19.92
CA TYR A 76 -3.29 -10.19 -19.33
C TYR A 76 -2.09 -11.05 -19.01
N ASP A 77 -0.95 -10.73 -19.63
CA ASP A 77 0.32 -11.42 -19.41
C ASP A 77 1.44 -10.37 -19.26
N VAL A 78 1.77 -10.05 -18.00
CA VAL A 78 2.88 -9.15 -17.70
C VAL A 78 3.83 -9.85 -16.76
N THR A 79 5.10 -9.91 -17.14
CA THR A 79 6.17 -10.58 -16.37
C THR A 79 7.36 -9.63 -16.23
N ARG A 80 7.83 -9.44 -14.99
CA ARG A 80 9.05 -8.69 -14.65
C ARG A 80 10.15 -9.59 -14.11
N GLY A 81 9.78 -10.70 -13.48
CA GLY A 81 10.71 -11.73 -13.01
C GLY A 81 9.98 -13.03 -12.65
N PRO A 82 10.71 -14.07 -12.21
CA PRO A 82 10.14 -15.39 -11.91
C PRO A 82 9.05 -15.39 -10.83
N GLY A 83 9.12 -14.48 -9.85
CA GLY A 83 8.09 -14.28 -8.81
C GLY A 83 7.24 -13.01 -8.99
N SER A 84 7.56 -12.18 -9.98
CA SER A 84 6.93 -10.89 -10.26
C SER A 84 6.21 -10.94 -11.61
N PHE A 85 5.06 -11.59 -11.65
CA PHE A 85 4.26 -11.76 -12.85
C PHE A 85 2.76 -11.81 -12.56
N GLU A 86 1.95 -11.39 -13.52
CA GLU A 86 0.49 -11.46 -13.47
C GLU A 86 -0.02 -12.04 -14.78
N LYS A 87 -0.72 -13.18 -14.67
CA LYS A 87 -1.24 -13.96 -15.80
C LYS A 87 -2.69 -14.36 -15.52
N HIS A 88 -3.63 -13.72 -16.20
CA HIS A 88 -5.06 -13.98 -16.04
C HIS A 88 -5.86 -13.56 -17.28
N THR A 89 -7.14 -13.89 -17.31
CA THR A 89 -8.11 -13.34 -18.25
C THR A 89 -9.20 -12.62 -17.47
N THR A 90 -9.55 -11.40 -17.84
CA THR A 90 -10.79 -10.76 -17.36
C THR A 90 -11.92 -11.17 -18.28
N VAL A 91 -13.05 -11.60 -17.72
CA VAL A 91 -14.21 -12.09 -18.48
C VAL A 91 -15.46 -11.31 -18.10
N SER A 92 -16.31 -11.05 -19.09
CA SER A 92 -17.67 -10.54 -18.86
C SER A 92 -18.56 -11.59 -18.18
N ALA A 93 -19.77 -11.19 -17.76
CA ALA A 93 -20.78 -12.05 -17.11
C ALA A 93 -21.45 -13.06 -18.05
N HIS A 94 -20.65 -13.88 -18.73
CA HIS A 94 -21.06 -14.88 -19.73
C HIS A 94 -20.26 -16.17 -19.55
N PRO A 95 -20.69 -17.30 -20.12
CA PRO A 95 -19.86 -18.51 -20.18
C PRO A 95 -18.52 -18.26 -20.89
N PHE A 96 -17.46 -18.87 -20.36
CA PHE A 96 -16.10 -18.77 -20.89
C PHE A 96 -15.39 -20.13 -20.81
N GLY A 97 -14.28 -20.30 -21.52
CA GLY A 97 -13.58 -21.57 -21.52
C GLY A 97 -12.28 -21.57 -22.30
N ALA A 98 -11.59 -22.69 -22.29
CA ALA A 98 -10.35 -22.90 -23.02
C ALA A 98 -10.25 -24.34 -23.51
N THR A 99 -9.44 -24.53 -24.56
CA THR A 99 -8.98 -25.85 -24.98
C THR A 99 -7.67 -26.13 -24.26
N VAL A 100 -7.65 -27.09 -23.36
CA VAL A 100 -6.51 -27.38 -22.49
C VAL A 100 -6.16 -28.87 -22.48
N PRO A 101 -4.89 -29.26 -22.29
CA PRO A 101 -4.53 -30.68 -22.21
C PRO A 101 -5.23 -31.40 -21.03
N PRO A 102 -5.40 -32.73 -21.08
CA PRO A 102 -5.80 -33.49 -19.90
C PRO A 102 -4.84 -33.25 -18.73
N GLY A 103 -5.35 -33.15 -17.51
CA GLY A 103 -4.53 -32.91 -16.33
C GLY A 103 -5.27 -32.28 -15.15
N PHE A 104 -4.51 -31.97 -14.11
CA PHE A 104 -5.01 -31.28 -12.91
C PHE A 104 -4.81 -29.77 -13.02
N TYR A 105 -5.88 -29.04 -12.71
CA TYR A 105 -5.95 -27.59 -12.79
C TYR A 105 -6.39 -26.97 -11.46
N VAL A 106 -5.84 -25.80 -11.15
CA VAL A 106 -6.37 -24.89 -10.15
C VAL A 106 -6.84 -23.62 -10.86
N VAL A 107 -8.12 -23.29 -10.70
CA VAL A 107 -8.72 -22.07 -11.25
C VAL A 107 -8.90 -21.09 -10.11
N TYR A 108 -8.20 -19.96 -10.14
CA TYR A 108 -8.43 -18.84 -9.23
C TYR A 108 -9.38 -17.85 -9.88
N TYR A 109 -10.30 -17.31 -9.10
CA TYR A 109 -11.31 -16.39 -9.60
C TYR A 109 -11.65 -15.31 -8.58
N GLU A 110 -11.71 -14.08 -9.05
CA GLU A 110 -11.85 -12.86 -8.25
C GLU A 110 -12.76 -11.87 -8.99
N HIS A 111 -13.47 -11.01 -8.25
CA HIS A 111 -14.31 -9.94 -8.81
C HIS A 111 -14.03 -8.62 -8.07
N GLY A 112 -12.79 -8.15 -8.09
CA GLY A 112 -12.35 -7.02 -7.27
C GLY A 112 -12.25 -7.32 -5.75
N PRO A 113 -11.81 -6.34 -4.95
CA PRO A 113 -11.55 -6.49 -3.52
C PRO A 113 -12.81 -6.49 -2.65
N GLU A 114 -13.97 -6.06 -3.17
CA GLU A 114 -15.28 -6.12 -2.49
C GLU A 114 -15.88 -7.54 -2.45
N TRP A 115 -15.27 -8.47 -3.19
CA TRP A 115 -15.70 -9.85 -3.33
C TRP A 115 -14.65 -10.82 -2.79
N ARG A 116 -15.12 -12.00 -2.39
CA ARG A 116 -14.22 -13.07 -1.92
C ARG A 116 -13.49 -13.70 -3.12
N GLY A 117 -12.17 -13.58 -3.14
CA GLY A 117 -11.32 -14.37 -4.02
C GLY A 117 -11.36 -15.85 -3.63
N ASN A 118 -11.56 -16.74 -4.59
CA ASN A 118 -11.72 -18.18 -4.36
C ASN A 118 -10.92 -19.01 -5.38
N LYS A 119 -10.87 -20.33 -5.16
CA LYS A 119 -10.25 -21.28 -6.08
C LYS A 119 -11.05 -22.57 -6.23
N ALA A 120 -11.03 -23.14 -7.43
CA ALA A 120 -11.56 -24.46 -7.75
C ALA A 120 -10.41 -25.39 -8.18
N LYS A 121 -10.52 -26.67 -7.82
CA LYS A 121 -9.58 -27.72 -8.25
C LYS A 121 -10.32 -28.63 -9.22
N LEU A 122 -9.82 -28.74 -10.45
CA LEU A 122 -10.50 -29.42 -11.55
C LEU A 122 -9.57 -30.48 -12.16
N THR A 123 -10.15 -31.54 -12.71
CA THR A 123 -9.44 -32.52 -13.51
C THR A 123 -10.07 -32.58 -14.89
N VAL A 124 -9.31 -32.19 -15.92
CA VAL A 124 -9.72 -32.33 -17.31
C VAL A 124 -9.25 -33.68 -17.81
N LYS A 125 -10.16 -34.48 -18.34
CA LYS A 125 -9.87 -35.82 -18.88
C LYS A 125 -9.83 -35.80 -20.39
N GLU A 126 -9.09 -36.75 -20.96
CA GLU A 126 -9.01 -36.93 -22.40
C GLU A 126 -10.38 -37.30 -22.99
N GLY A 127 -10.78 -36.61 -24.06
CA GLY A 127 -12.05 -36.85 -24.75
C GLY A 127 -13.32 -36.40 -24.00
N GLU A 128 -13.21 -35.81 -22.81
CA GLU A 128 -14.34 -35.32 -22.01
C GLU A 128 -14.38 -33.79 -21.98
N VAL A 129 -15.59 -33.22 -21.99
CA VAL A 129 -15.81 -31.80 -21.68
C VAL A 129 -16.00 -31.64 -20.17
N THR A 130 -15.14 -30.84 -19.55
CA THR A 130 -15.25 -30.45 -18.14
C THR A 130 -16.04 -29.16 -18.04
N GLU A 131 -17.25 -29.25 -17.49
CA GLU A 131 -18.08 -28.07 -17.18
C GLU A 131 -18.07 -27.83 -15.66
N TYR A 132 -17.84 -26.58 -15.24
CA TYR A 132 -17.83 -26.22 -13.82
C TYR A 132 -18.37 -24.81 -13.57
N GLU A 133 -19.19 -24.67 -12.53
CA GLU A 133 -19.73 -23.39 -12.08
C GLU A 133 -18.91 -22.89 -10.88
N LEU A 134 -18.24 -21.76 -11.07
CA LEU A 134 -17.50 -21.04 -10.03
C LEU A 134 -18.48 -20.14 -9.25
N SER A 135 -18.29 -20.00 -7.95
CA SER A 135 -19.17 -19.22 -7.09
C SER A 135 -18.38 -18.31 -6.16
N THR A 136 -18.64 -17.00 -6.22
CA THR A 136 -18.07 -15.98 -5.33
C THR A 136 -19.18 -15.22 -4.60
N SER A 137 -18.85 -14.47 -3.55
CA SER A 137 -19.82 -13.66 -2.79
C SER A 137 -19.20 -12.30 -2.47
N ARG A 138 -20.01 -11.26 -2.61
CA ARG A 138 -19.70 -9.91 -2.14
C ARG A 138 -19.69 -9.91 -0.62
N TRP A 139 -18.67 -9.32 -0.01
CA TRP A 139 -18.56 -9.22 1.45
C TRP A 139 -18.79 -7.78 1.96
N ILE A 140 -18.65 -6.79 1.08
CA ILE A 140 -19.01 -5.39 1.32
C ILE A 140 -19.51 -4.77 0.02
N ASP A 141 -20.48 -3.87 0.10
CA ASP A 141 -20.93 -3.05 -1.03
C ASP A 141 -20.58 -1.59 -0.73
N MET A 142 -19.52 -1.09 -1.36
CA MET A 142 -19.05 0.27 -1.12
C MET A 142 -19.97 1.30 -1.81
N ASN A 143 -20.49 0.97 -3.00
CA ASN A 143 -21.39 1.84 -3.74
C ASN A 143 -22.69 2.10 -2.97
N GLU A 144 -23.29 1.07 -2.34
CA GLU A 144 -24.47 1.23 -1.47
C GLU A 144 -24.20 2.11 -0.24
N ARG A 145 -22.94 2.16 0.21
CA ARG A 145 -22.48 3.02 1.31
C ARG A 145 -22.05 4.41 0.85
N GLY A 146 -22.21 4.74 -0.43
CA GLY A 146 -21.82 6.03 -1.00
C GLY A 146 -20.32 6.17 -1.23
N TRP A 147 -19.56 5.07 -1.34
CA TRP A 147 -18.12 5.08 -1.61
C TRP A 147 -17.83 4.47 -2.97
N TYR A 148 -17.07 5.18 -3.80
CA TYR A 148 -16.80 4.79 -5.19
C TYR A 148 -15.30 4.73 -5.44
N SER A 149 -14.84 3.61 -5.96
CA SER A 149 -13.43 3.30 -6.20
C SER A 149 -12.85 3.98 -7.44
N GLY A 150 -11.56 4.29 -7.42
CA GLY A 150 -10.83 4.72 -8.60
C GLY A 150 -9.37 4.26 -8.65
N ASP A 151 -8.84 4.26 -9.86
CA ASP A 151 -7.45 4.00 -10.21
C ASP A 151 -6.94 5.16 -11.08
N THR A 152 -5.97 5.92 -10.56
CA THR A 152 -5.48 7.18 -11.14
C THR A 152 -4.36 7.00 -12.15
N HIS A 153 -3.76 5.80 -12.24
CA HIS A 153 -2.65 5.49 -13.14
C HIS A 153 -3.00 4.24 -13.94
N VAL A 154 -3.47 4.39 -15.18
CA VAL A 154 -3.87 3.25 -16.01
C VAL A 154 -3.27 3.32 -17.41
N HIS A 155 -2.69 2.21 -17.89
CA HIS A 155 -2.10 2.06 -19.23
C HIS A 155 -2.83 1.02 -20.06
N ARG A 156 -4.17 1.06 -20.03
CA ARG A 156 -5.03 0.22 -20.87
C ARG A 156 -5.59 1.00 -22.04
N THR A 157 -5.93 0.25 -23.09
CA THR A 157 -6.73 0.80 -24.20
C THR A 157 -8.13 1.12 -23.70
N ILE A 158 -8.78 2.10 -24.32
CA ILE A 158 -10.17 2.48 -23.98
C ILE A 158 -11.12 1.30 -24.25
N GLU A 159 -10.81 0.46 -25.24
CA GLU A 159 -11.59 -0.72 -25.62
C GLU A 159 -11.55 -1.84 -24.57
N ASP A 160 -10.41 -2.03 -23.90
CA ASP A 160 -10.26 -3.06 -22.85
C ASP A 160 -11.02 -2.69 -21.57
N LEU A 161 -11.01 -1.40 -21.21
CA LEU A 161 -11.45 -0.90 -19.90
C LEU A 161 -12.89 -1.31 -19.52
N PRO A 162 -13.91 -1.25 -20.39
CA PRO A 162 -15.25 -1.70 -20.05
C PRO A 162 -15.33 -3.15 -19.56
N ASN A 163 -14.48 -4.04 -20.05
CA ASN A 163 -14.42 -5.42 -19.56
C ASN A 163 -13.64 -5.49 -18.24
N VAL A 164 -12.43 -4.93 -18.21
CA VAL A 164 -11.53 -5.03 -17.06
C VAL A 164 -12.13 -4.35 -15.83
N MET A 165 -12.71 -3.15 -15.96
CA MET A 165 -13.37 -2.43 -14.86
C MET A 165 -14.54 -3.21 -14.27
N ARG A 166 -15.33 -3.88 -15.12
CA ARG A 166 -16.43 -4.74 -14.67
C ARG A 166 -15.88 -5.96 -13.93
N ALA A 167 -14.85 -6.62 -14.45
CA ALA A 167 -14.22 -7.75 -13.78
C ALA A 167 -13.62 -7.37 -12.41
N GLU A 168 -13.06 -6.16 -12.29
CA GLU A 168 -12.37 -5.69 -11.07
C GLU A 168 -13.25 -4.88 -10.11
N ASP A 169 -14.53 -4.75 -10.41
CA ASP A 169 -15.49 -3.95 -9.65
C ASP A 169 -14.94 -2.54 -9.36
N LEU A 170 -14.48 -1.84 -10.41
CA LEU A 170 -13.87 -0.51 -10.32
C LEU A 170 -14.81 0.56 -10.89
N ASN A 171 -15.04 1.67 -10.16
CA ASN A 171 -15.96 2.72 -10.58
C ASN A 171 -15.33 3.72 -11.56
N VAL A 172 -14.14 4.23 -11.28
CA VAL A 172 -13.49 5.26 -12.10
C VAL A 172 -12.11 4.79 -12.57
N ALA A 173 -11.86 4.85 -13.87
CA ALA A 173 -10.53 4.65 -14.43
C ALA A 173 -10.06 5.93 -15.13
N LEU A 174 -8.83 6.34 -14.83
CA LEU A 174 -8.16 7.48 -15.46
C LEU A 174 -6.98 6.99 -16.31
N PRO A 175 -7.23 6.47 -17.53
CA PRO A 175 -6.15 6.08 -18.43
C PRO A 175 -5.29 7.28 -18.82
N LEU A 176 -3.97 7.10 -18.79
CA LEU A 176 -2.98 8.09 -19.20
C LEU A 176 -2.81 8.02 -20.73
N SER A 177 -3.87 8.39 -21.45
CA SER A 177 -3.94 8.31 -22.91
C SER A 177 -2.91 9.20 -23.61
N TYR A 178 -2.47 10.27 -22.96
CA TYR A 178 -1.36 11.10 -23.43
C TYR A 178 -0.12 10.79 -22.60
N TRP A 179 0.88 10.14 -23.18
CA TRP A 179 2.06 9.70 -22.43
C TRP A 179 3.32 10.05 -23.20
N VAL A 180 4.14 10.91 -22.59
CA VAL A 180 5.39 11.39 -23.17
C VAL A 180 6.58 11.00 -22.31
N ARG A 181 7.62 10.48 -22.98
CA ARG A 181 8.83 9.96 -22.32
C ARG A 181 10.11 10.71 -22.65
N ASP A 182 10.03 11.59 -23.64
CA ASP A 182 11.14 12.42 -24.08
C ASP A 182 10.87 13.87 -23.67
N ALA A 183 11.85 14.48 -23.00
CA ALA A 183 11.76 15.89 -22.66
C ALA A 183 11.62 16.76 -23.91
N TYR A 184 11.01 17.94 -23.73
CA TYR A 184 10.75 18.93 -24.78
C TYR A 184 9.75 18.50 -25.85
N THR A 185 9.14 17.31 -25.70
CA THR A 185 8.07 16.82 -26.56
C THR A 185 6.71 17.12 -25.94
N PRO A 186 5.77 17.76 -26.65
CA PRO A 186 4.40 17.91 -26.18
C PRO A 186 3.71 16.54 -26.01
N PRO A 187 2.88 16.32 -24.97
CA PRO A 187 2.17 15.05 -24.75
C PRO A 187 1.33 14.58 -25.94
N ALA A 188 0.69 15.49 -26.66
CA ALA A 188 -0.04 15.15 -27.89
C ALA A 188 0.83 14.51 -28.99
N GLN A 189 2.15 14.62 -28.90
CA GLN A 189 3.14 14.04 -29.82
C GLN A 189 3.97 12.93 -29.15
N GLY A 190 3.63 12.54 -27.91
CA GLY A 190 4.32 11.50 -27.18
C GLY A 190 4.30 10.16 -27.91
N ASP A 191 5.38 9.39 -27.77
CA ASP A 191 5.59 8.12 -28.46
C ASP A 191 4.63 6.99 -28.01
N LYS A 192 3.99 7.20 -26.85
CA LYS A 192 3.01 6.29 -26.27
C LYS A 192 1.59 6.86 -26.27
N THR A 193 1.41 8.06 -26.81
CA THR A 193 0.11 8.72 -26.84
C THR A 193 -0.86 8.00 -27.77
N VAL A 194 -2.05 7.76 -27.25
CA VAL A 194 -3.23 7.31 -28.00
C VAL A 194 -4.22 8.47 -27.97
N ALA A 195 -4.38 9.15 -29.10
CA ALA A 195 -5.34 10.24 -29.21
C ALA A 195 -6.76 9.72 -28.96
N VAL A 196 -7.50 10.43 -28.11
CA VAL A 196 -8.86 10.08 -27.68
C VAL A 196 -9.75 11.31 -27.78
N GLU A 197 -11.03 11.08 -28.03
CA GLU A 197 -12.01 12.16 -28.01
C GLU A 197 -12.25 12.61 -26.55
N PRO A 198 -12.26 13.93 -26.27
CA PRO A 198 -12.66 14.42 -24.97
C PRO A 198 -14.11 14.05 -24.65
N GLY A 199 -14.36 13.52 -23.45
CA GLY A 199 -15.71 13.26 -22.97
C GLY A 199 -15.78 12.06 -22.04
N LEU A 200 -16.75 12.09 -21.13
CA LEU A 200 -16.99 11.01 -20.19
C LEU A 200 -17.55 9.79 -20.91
N ILE A 201 -16.85 8.66 -20.81
CA ILE A 201 -17.29 7.38 -21.37
C ILE A 201 -18.02 6.63 -20.25
N THR A 202 -19.31 6.38 -20.44
CA THR A 202 -20.11 5.61 -19.48
C THR A 202 -20.03 4.13 -19.80
N VAL A 203 -19.54 3.33 -18.85
CA VAL A 203 -19.51 1.86 -18.95
C VAL A 203 -20.83 1.28 -18.44
N ASP A 204 -21.31 1.77 -17.31
CA ASP A 204 -22.62 1.48 -16.70
C ASP A 204 -22.96 2.60 -15.68
N PRO A 205 -24.12 2.58 -14.99
CA PRO A 205 -24.54 3.70 -14.14
C PRO A 205 -23.53 4.13 -13.06
N ASN A 206 -22.67 3.22 -12.58
CA ASN A 206 -21.69 3.50 -11.53
C ASN A 206 -20.24 3.33 -12.01
N ARG A 207 -20.01 3.18 -13.32
CA ARG A 207 -18.67 2.99 -13.90
C ARG A 207 -18.42 3.90 -15.09
N VAL A 208 -17.34 4.66 -15.02
CA VAL A 208 -16.98 5.65 -16.04
C VAL A 208 -15.49 5.68 -16.29
N ILE A 209 -15.13 6.03 -17.52
CA ILE A 209 -13.76 6.29 -17.93
C ILE A 209 -13.70 7.77 -18.31
N TRP A 210 -12.74 8.49 -17.73
CA TRP A 210 -12.35 9.78 -18.26
C TRP A 210 -11.06 9.61 -19.05
N PRO A 211 -11.08 9.73 -20.39
CA PRO A 211 -9.93 9.36 -21.21
C PRO A 211 -8.87 10.46 -21.31
N MET A 212 -9.18 11.69 -20.92
CA MET A 212 -8.32 12.85 -21.11
C MET A 212 -7.43 13.08 -19.88
N ASN A 213 -6.37 12.27 -19.79
CA ASN A 213 -5.31 12.39 -18.78
C ASN A 213 -3.92 12.29 -19.42
N THR A 214 -2.94 12.93 -18.80
CA THR A 214 -1.58 13.02 -19.32
C THR A 214 -0.56 12.52 -18.29
N GLU A 215 0.41 11.74 -18.77
CA GLU A 215 1.65 11.42 -18.07
C GLU A 215 2.84 12.09 -18.74
N TYR A 216 3.58 12.88 -17.95
CA TYR A 216 4.95 13.28 -18.29
C TYR A 216 5.91 12.35 -17.55
N GLU A 217 6.45 11.32 -18.21
CA GLU A 217 7.38 10.34 -17.61
C GLU A 217 8.75 10.41 -18.29
N LEU A 218 9.52 11.44 -17.94
CA LEU A 218 10.71 11.80 -18.72
C LEU A 218 11.90 10.89 -18.37
N PHE A 219 12.30 10.06 -19.34
CA PHE A 219 13.50 9.21 -19.28
C PHE A 219 14.68 9.78 -20.05
N THR A 220 14.42 10.69 -20.98
CA THR A 220 15.45 11.30 -21.83
C THR A 220 15.39 12.81 -21.79
N LEU A 221 16.57 13.42 -21.92
CA LEU A 221 16.77 14.85 -22.02
C LEU A 221 17.77 15.13 -23.14
N ASN A 222 17.42 16.01 -24.08
CA ASN A 222 18.25 16.31 -25.26
C ASN A 222 18.67 15.04 -26.04
N GLY A 223 17.79 14.03 -26.10
CA GLY A 223 18.06 12.75 -26.77
C GLY A 223 19.00 11.80 -26.03
N GLN A 224 19.43 12.13 -24.81
CA GLN A 224 20.27 11.29 -23.95
C GLN A 224 19.46 10.75 -22.78
N ARG A 225 19.78 9.54 -22.31
CA ARG A 225 19.14 8.97 -21.13
C ARG A 225 19.52 9.78 -19.90
N HIS A 226 18.54 10.45 -19.33
CA HIS A 226 18.66 11.25 -18.10
C HIS A 226 17.28 11.38 -17.49
N THR A 227 16.94 10.45 -16.60
CA THR A 227 15.59 10.35 -16.06
C THR A 227 15.27 11.50 -15.11
N GLN A 228 14.11 12.13 -15.27
CA GLN A 228 13.59 13.10 -14.29
C GLN A 228 12.50 12.46 -13.42
N GLY A 229 11.64 11.64 -14.01
CA GLY A 229 10.56 10.95 -13.33
C GLY A 229 9.19 11.20 -13.96
N ALA A 230 8.13 10.97 -13.18
CA ALA A 230 6.74 11.11 -13.61
C ALA A 230 5.96 12.21 -12.86
N VAL A 231 4.97 12.80 -13.54
CA VAL A 231 3.85 13.55 -12.96
C VAL A 231 2.62 13.38 -13.84
N PHE A 232 1.44 13.27 -13.22
CA PHE A 232 0.18 13.09 -13.93
C PHE A 232 -0.65 14.36 -13.90
N VAL A 233 -1.28 14.67 -15.04
CA VAL A 233 -2.33 15.67 -15.13
C VAL A 233 -3.63 14.94 -15.38
N LEU A 234 -4.51 14.95 -14.39
CA LEU A 234 -5.75 14.19 -14.38
C LEU A 234 -6.95 15.11 -14.62
N ASN A 235 -7.94 14.66 -15.37
CA ASN A 235 -9.19 15.39 -15.63
C ASN A 235 -9.03 16.70 -16.45
N HIS A 236 -8.01 16.80 -17.30
CA HIS A 236 -7.94 17.93 -18.24
C HIS A 236 -8.97 17.75 -19.36
N GLN A 237 -9.37 18.83 -20.02
CA GLN A 237 -10.50 18.86 -20.95
C GLN A 237 -10.06 18.79 -22.42
N GLN A 238 -8.81 19.12 -22.69
CA GLN A 238 -8.20 19.11 -24.02
C GLN A 238 -6.73 18.66 -23.91
N PRO A 239 -6.16 18.04 -24.94
CA PRO A 239 -4.77 17.58 -24.92
C PRO A 239 -3.79 18.71 -24.55
N LEU A 240 -2.84 18.41 -23.67
CA LEU A 240 -1.80 19.36 -23.31
C LEU A 240 -0.77 19.50 -24.44
N THR A 241 -0.41 20.74 -24.74
CA THR A 241 0.56 21.08 -25.80
C THR A 241 1.88 21.60 -25.27
N LEU A 242 1.99 21.81 -23.95
CA LEU A 242 3.21 22.30 -23.31
C LEU A 242 4.17 21.12 -23.08
N PRO A 243 5.41 21.20 -23.56
CA PRO A 243 6.42 20.20 -23.24
C PRO A 243 7.01 20.44 -21.84
N ALA A 244 7.64 19.41 -21.27
CA ALA A 244 8.38 19.48 -20.02
C ALA A 244 9.85 19.09 -20.23
N PRO A 245 10.80 19.62 -19.44
CA PRO A 245 10.67 20.80 -18.56
C PRO A 245 10.66 22.14 -19.37
N PRO A 246 10.34 23.30 -18.75
CA PRO A 246 9.93 23.51 -17.35
C PRO A 246 8.47 23.08 -17.07
N VAL A 247 8.11 22.92 -15.79
CA VAL A 247 6.81 22.35 -15.38
C VAL A 247 5.80 23.36 -14.83
N ALA A 248 6.22 24.54 -14.36
CA ALA A 248 5.30 25.50 -13.75
C ALA A 248 4.16 25.96 -14.69
N LEU A 249 4.44 26.11 -15.99
CA LEU A 249 3.41 26.50 -16.97
C LEU A 249 2.42 25.36 -17.26
N ILE A 250 2.86 24.11 -17.13
CA ILE A 250 2.00 22.93 -17.27
C ILE A 250 0.98 22.90 -16.13
N ALA A 251 1.44 23.17 -14.91
CA ALA A 251 0.58 23.26 -13.73
C ALA A 251 -0.48 24.36 -13.84
N ALA A 252 -0.11 25.51 -14.43
CA ALA A 252 -1.06 26.60 -14.68
C ALA A 252 -2.09 26.24 -15.76
N GLU A 253 -1.66 25.59 -16.84
CA GLU A 253 -2.56 25.14 -17.91
C GLU A 253 -3.50 24.03 -17.44
N ALA A 254 -3.00 23.06 -16.65
CA ALA A 254 -3.80 22.03 -16.01
C ALA A 254 -4.95 22.64 -15.20
N ARG A 255 -4.64 23.57 -14.30
CA ARG A 255 -5.64 24.29 -13.48
C ARG A 255 -6.64 25.07 -14.32
N ARG A 256 -6.21 25.72 -15.41
CA ARG A 256 -7.10 26.42 -16.35
C ARG A 256 -8.15 25.48 -16.94
N GLN A 257 -7.82 24.20 -17.10
CA GLN A 257 -8.73 23.17 -17.57
C GLN A 257 -9.50 22.45 -16.45
N GLY A 258 -9.32 22.82 -15.17
CA GLY A 258 -9.96 22.12 -14.04
C GLY A 258 -9.33 20.76 -13.71
N ALA A 259 -8.11 20.52 -14.19
CA ALA A 259 -7.35 19.32 -13.89
C ALA A 259 -6.67 19.41 -12.52
N ILE A 260 -6.35 18.24 -11.97
CA ILE A 260 -5.57 18.08 -10.74
C ILE A 260 -4.28 17.32 -11.04
N LEU A 261 -3.26 17.52 -10.21
CA LEU A 261 -1.91 16.99 -10.42
C LEU A 261 -1.60 15.83 -9.47
N ASP A 262 -1.16 14.69 -9.97
CA ASP A 262 -0.80 13.52 -9.14
C ASP A 262 0.69 13.22 -9.17
N LEU A 263 1.26 13.04 -7.97
CA LEU A 263 2.65 12.65 -7.76
C LEU A 263 2.75 11.13 -7.65
N ASP A 264 3.27 10.52 -8.71
CA ASP A 264 3.48 9.06 -8.83
C ASP A 264 4.37 8.47 -7.72
N LYS A 265 5.66 8.85 -7.68
CA LYS A 265 6.62 8.26 -6.73
C LYS A 265 7.28 9.31 -5.88
N HIS A 266 7.45 8.95 -4.62
CA HIS A 266 8.14 9.73 -3.59
C HIS A 266 9.64 9.92 -3.86
N SER A 267 10.23 9.09 -4.71
CA SER A 267 11.67 9.08 -4.96
C SER A 267 12.06 9.14 -6.44
N TRP A 268 11.24 9.73 -7.32
CA TRP A 268 11.81 10.16 -8.61
C TRP A 268 12.73 11.38 -8.42
N PRO A 269 13.75 11.57 -9.29
CA PRO A 269 14.66 12.70 -9.23
C PRO A 269 13.96 14.06 -9.09
N TRP A 270 12.93 14.33 -9.90
CA TRP A 270 12.25 15.62 -9.87
C TRP A 270 11.11 15.73 -8.85
N SER A 271 10.69 14.63 -8.18
CA SER A 271 9.45 14.62 -7.39
C SER A 271 9.37 15.72 -6.35
N MET A 272 10.46 15.91 -5.60
CA MET A 272 10.50 16.91 -4.55
C MET A 272 10.54 18.35 -5.09
N MET A 273 10.98 18.56 -6.34
CA MET A 273 10.87 19.86 -7.01
C MET A 273 9.42 20.12 -7.46
N LEU A 274 8.75 19.10 -7.99
CA LEU A 274 7.38 19.23 -8.50
C LEU A 274 6.43 19.75 -7.44
N VAL A 275 6.51 19.23 -6.20
CA VAL A 275 5.55 19.55 -5.12
C VAL A 275 5.35 21.06 -4.93
N PRO A 276 6.37 21.87 -4.60
CA PRO A 276 6.21 23.31 -4.42
C PRO A 276 6.10 24.10 -5.73
N ILE A 277 6.63 23.60 -6.85
CA ILE A 277 6.65 24.35 -8.13
C ILE A 277 5.34 24.22 -8.88
N MET A 278 4.74 23.03 -8.87
CA MET A 278 3.45 22.75 -9.49
C MET A 278 2.29 22.86 -8.50
N ASP A 279 2.57 22.99 -7.20
CA ASP A 279 1.58 22.92 -6.11
C ASP A 279 0.75 21.63 -6.27
N VAL A 280 1.44 20.50 -6.14
CA VAL A 280 0.86 19.18 -6.51
C VAL A 280 -0.29 18.81 -5.57
N ASP A 281 -1.35 18.27 -6.16
CA ASP A 281 -2.63 18.01 -5.51
C ASP A 281 -2.67 16.67 -4.78
N LEU A 282 -2.22 15.63 -5.47
CA LEU A 282 -2.39 14.23 -5.10
C LEU A 282 -1.04 13.54 -4.90
N PHE A 283 -1.03 12.50 -4.07
CA PHE A 283 0.15 11.68 -3.81
C PHE A 283 -0.24 10.20 -3.91
N GLU A 284 0.34 9.45 -4.84
CA GLU A 284 0.06 8.02 -4.96
C GLU A 284 0.71 7.21 -3.84
N LEU A 285 0.03 7.15 -2.69
CA LEU A 285 0.43 6.32 -1.56
C LEU A 285 0.44 4.83 -1.94
N ALA A 286 -0.50 4.41 -2.78
CA ALA A 286 -0.46 3.11 -3.44
C ALA A 286 -0.06 3.24 -4.91
N ASN A 287 1.19 3.67 -5.13
CA ASN A 287 1.77 3.81 -6.46
C ASN A 287 1.99 2.47 -7.18
N ASN A 288 2.35 2.59 -8.45
CA ASN A 288 2.49 1.48 -9.37
C ASN A 288 3.67 0.51 -9.09
N HIS A 289 4.39 0.65 -7.98
CA HIS A 289 5.36 -0.34 -7.47
C HIS A 289 4.79 -1.24 -6.36
N ILE A 290 3.56 -1.00 -5.92
CA ILE A 290 2.85 -1.84 -4.96
C ILE A 290 2.03 -2.89 -5.70
N TRP A 291 2.53 -4.13 -5.69
CA TRP A 291 1.92 -5.24 -6.41
C TRP A 291 1.47 -6.35 -5.49
N ARG A 292 0.55 -7.17 -5.99
CA ARG A 292 0.23 -8.46 -5.36
C ARG A 292 1.24 -9.57 -5.68
N THR A 293 2.33 -9.29 -6.38
CA THR A 293 3.42 -10.25 -6.70
C THR A 293 4.67 -9.98 -5.89
N GLU A 294 5.70 -10.82 -5.98
CA GLU A 294 6.99 -10.54 -5.35
C GLU A 294 7.47 -9.11 -5.67
N PHE A 295 7.94 -8.40 -4.64
CA PHE A 295 8.38 -7.01 -4.77
C PHE A 295 9.68 -6.95 -5.56
N PHE A 296 9.64 -6.27 -6.69
CA PHE A 296 10.69 -6.32 -7.71
C PHE A 296 11.71 -5.17 -7.61
N PHE A 297 11.30 -4.03 -7.08
CA PHE A 297 12.06 -2.78 -7.16
C PHE A 297 12.99 -2.55 -5.98
N LYS A 298 13.63 -3.61 -5.48
CA LYS A 298 14.45 -3.53 -4.26
C LYS A 298 15.60 -2.51 -4.34
N GLN A 299 16.22 -2.38 -5.51
CA GLN A 299 17.38 -1.49 -5.73
C GLN A 299 17.02 -0.14 -6.33
N TRP A 300 15.75 0.08 -6.67
CA TRP A 300 15.34 1.24 -7.44
C TRP A 300 15.33 2.49 -6.55
N THR A 301 16.10 3.52 -6.92
CA THR A 301 16.24 4.80 -6.19
C THR A 301 16.69 4.66 -4.74
N GLN A 302 17.42 3.60 -4.41
CA GLN A 302 17.92 3.37 -3.06
C GLN A 302 18.85 4.52 -2.59
N GLU A 303 19.55 5.15 -3.52
CA GLU A 303 20.38 6.33 -3.30
C GLU A 303 19.58 7.57 -2.85
N MET A 304 18.28 7.61 -3.11
CA MET A 304 17.39 8.72 -2.73
C MET A 304 16.75 8.51 -1.35
N ARG A 305 17.05 7.38 -0.70
CA ARG A 305 16.55 7.06 0.63
C ARG A 305 17.03 8.12 1.65
N PRO A 306 16.16 8.64 2.51
CA PRO A 306 16.53 9.58 3.55
C PRO A 306 17.33 8.87 4.66
N ASP A 307 18.47 9.46 5.02
CA ASP A 307 19.26 9.02 6.16
C ASP A 307 18.53 9.32 7.47
N GLY A 308 18.65 8.42 8.46
CA GLY A 308 18.06 8.58 9.79
C GLY A 308 16.54 8.36 9.88
N TRP A 309 15.84 8.17 8.76
CA TRP A 309 14.40 7.85 8.76
C TRP A 309 14.09 6.38 9.07
N ASN A 310 15.11 5.53 9.25
CA ASN A 310 14.97 4.11 9.58
C ASN A 310 14.09 3.32 8.58
N ILE A 311 14.32 3.53 7.28
CA ILE A 311 13.65 2.80 6.21
C ILE A 311 14.24 1.38 6.08
N GLU A 312 13.38 0.38 6.19
CA GLU A 312 13.77 -1.04 6.19
C GLU A 312 14.41 -1.48 4.86
N THR A 313 15.55 -2.17 4.96
CA THR A 313 16.27 -2.77 3.83
C THR A 313 16.83 -4.14 4.23
N ASP A 314 16.98 -5.05 3.27
CA ASP A 314 17.71 -6.31 3.39
C ASP A 314 18.99 -6.29 2.52
N GLN A 315 19.66 -7.44 2.38
CA GLN A 315 20.87 -7.54 1.55
C GLN A 315 20.64 -7.21 0.07
N ASP A 316 19.40 -7.26 -0.40
CA ASP A 316 19.00 -7.02 -1.78
C ASP A 316 18.38 -5.62 -1.98
N GLY A 317 18.37 -4.75 -0.96
CA GLY A 317 17.85 -3.37 -1.05
C GLY A 317 16.59 -3.15 -0.21
N PHE A 318 15.64 -2.35 -0.68
CA PHE A 318 14.35 -2.15 -0.02
C PHE A 318 13.61 -3.47 0.15
N THR A 319 13.08 -3.68 1.36
CA THR A 319 11.98 -4.64 1.54
C THR A 319 10.68 -4.03 1.02
N GLU A 320 9.64 -4.86 0.83
CA GLU A 320 8.31 -4.34 0.47
C GLU A 320 7.79 -3.34 1.51
N TRP A 321 8.01 -3.61 2.80
CA TRP A 321 7.65 -2.66 3.86
C TRP A 321 8.48 -1.38 3.78
N GLY A 322 9.80 -1.48 3.58
CA GLY A 322 10.67 -0.32 3.46
C GLY A 322 10.25 0.63 2.35
N TRP A 323 9.82 0.10 1.20
CA TRP A 323 9.28 0.89 0.09
C TRP A 323 7.99 1.64 0.48
N ILE A 324 7.04 0.94 1.10
CA ILE A 324 5.76 1.52 1.55
C ILE A 324 6.00 2.58 2.63
N ASP A 325 6.84 2.28 3.63
CA ASP A 325 7.16 3.19 4.73
C ASP A 325 7.92 4.43 4.26
N PHE A 326 8.80 4.30 3.25
CA PHE A 326 9.43 5.46 2.62
C PHE A 326 8.40 6.37 1.93
N GLY A 327 7.44 5.77 1.22
CA GLY A 327 6.29 6.49 0.66
C GLY A 327 5.49 7.24 1.73
N PHE A 328 5.10 6.55 2.81
CA PHE A 328 4.37 7.14 3.93
C PHE A 328 5.14 8.29 4.58
N LYS A 329 6.39 8.07 4.97
CA LYS A 329 7.18 9.10 5.65
C LYS A 329 7.45 10.32 4.76
N THR A 330 7.61 10.11 3.45
CA THR A 330 7.77 11.24 2.51
C THR A 330 6.48 12.04 2.42
N TYR A 331 5.34 11.36 2.28
CA TYR A 331 4.03 12.02 2.31
C TYR A 331 3.81 12.80 3.61
N TYR A 332 4.15 12.21 4.77
CA TYR A 332 4.02 12.87 6.07
C TYR A 332 4.93 14.09 6.21
N ALA A 333 6.17 14.00 5.76
CA ALA A 333 7.11 15.11 5.73
C ALA A 333 6.59 16.28 4.87
N LEU A 334 5.98 15.99 3.71
CA LEU A 334 5.34 17.01 2.87
C LEU A 334 4.12 17.64 3.55
N LEU A 335 3.26 16.84 4.19
CA LEU A 335 2.14 17.37 5.00
C LEU A 335 2.64 18.27 6.13
N ASN A 336 3.70 17.87 6.83
CA ASN A 336 4.34 18.65 7.89
C ASN A 336 4.92 19.98 7.38
N CYS A 337 5.40 20.01 6.14
CA CYS A 337 5.83 21.22 5.43
C CYS A 337 4.64 22.12 4.98
N GLY A 338 3.39 21.69 5.20
CA GLY A 338 2.18 22.47 4.89
C GLY A 338 1.56 22.16 3.52
N PHE A 339 2.11 21.22 2.74
CA PHE A 339 1.52 20.81 1.46
C PHE A 339 0.32 19.90 1.74
N LYS A 340 -0.90 20.40 1.54
CA LYS A 340 -2.16 19.66 1.78
C LYS A 340 -2.50 18.68 0.63
N MET A 341 -1.58 17.75 0.38
CA MET A 341 -1.75 16.72 -0.65
C MET A 341 -2.78 15.67 -0.21
N ARG A 342 -3.55 15.12 -1.16
CA ARG A 342 -4.54 14.06 -0.89
C ARG A 342 -4.00 12.71 -1.40
N PRO A 343 -4.16 11.62 -0.64
CA PRO A 343 -3.64 10.33 -1.05
C PRO A 343 -4.48 9.70 -2.16
N THR A 344 -3.79 9.08 -3.11
CA THR A 344 -4.36 8.35 -4.26
C THR A 344 -3.66 7.01 -4.48
N ALA A 345 -4.12 6.28 -5.50
CA ALA A 345 -3.64 4.96 -5.85
C ALA A 345 -3.71 4.75 -7.35
N GLY A 346 -2.62 4.24 -7.90
CA GLY A 346 -2.44 4.02 -9.32
C GLY A 346 -1.74 2.69 -9.57
N THR A 347 -2.35 1.79 -10.35
CA THR A 347 -1.76 0.47 -10.58
C THR A 347 -0.77 0.42 -11.75
N ALA A 348 -0.89 1.37 -12.68
CA ALA A 348 -0.30 1.30 -14.01
C ALA A 348 -0.61 -0.04 -14.71
N ASN A 349 -1.81 -0.58 -14.50
CA ASN A 349 -2.26 -1.78 -15.18
C ASN A 349 -2.17 -1.58 -16.70
N GLY A 350 -1.62 -2.57 -17.40
CA GLY A 350 -1.21 -2.48 -18.80
C GLY A 350 0.30 -2.58 -19.00
N VAL A 351 1.10 -2.12 -18.03
CA VAL A 351 2.56 -2.19 -18.07
C VAL A 351 3.19 -2.87 -16.85
N HIS A 352 2.47 -3.06 -15.74
CA HIS A 352 2.99 -3.70 -14.53
C HIS A 352 2.24 -4.99 -14.13
N PRO A 353 2.88 -5.98 -13.47
CA PRO A 353 2.28 -7.27 -13.14
C PRO A 353 1.31 -7.15 -11.94
N VAL A 354 0.26 -6.37 -12.11
CA VAL A 354 -0.74 -6.05 -11.11
C VAL A 354 -2.10 -5.93 -11.80
N PRO A 355 -3.20 -6.44 -11.22
CA PRO A 355 -4.53 -6.21 -11.77
C PRO A 355 -4.99 -4.76 -11.62
N LEU A 356 -5.91 -4.32 -12.48
CA LEU A 356 -6.50 -2.98 -12.42
C LEU A 356 -7.21 -2.77 -11.09
N GLY A 357 -6.98 -1.61 -10.46
CA GLY A 357 -7.56 -1.27 -9.16
C GLY A 357 -7.15 -2.21 -8.02
N TYR A 358 -6.03 -2.93 -8.09
CA TYR A 358 -5.52 -3.67 -6.93
C TYR A 358 -5.21 -2.72 -5.76
N GLY A 359 -4.36 -1.72 -6.00
CA GLY A 359 -4.34 -0.50 -5.22
C GLY A 359 -5.42 0.44 -5.77
N ARG A 360 -6.30 0.94 -4.90
CA ARG A 360 -7.36 1.85 -5.30
C ARG A 360 -7.62 2.90 -4.22
N VAL A 361 -8.15 4.04 -4.65
CA VAL A 361 -8.71 5.05 -3.78
C VAL A 361 -10.23 4.88 -3.75
N TYR A 362 -10.84 4.88 -2.57
CA TYR A 362 -12.29 5.02 -2.44
C TYR A 362 -12.60 6.47 -2.10
N VAL A 363 -13.59 7.05 -2.79
CA VAL A 363 -14.03 8.43 -2.59
C VAL A 363 -15.48 8.44 -2.14
N GLU A 364 -15.75 9.15 -1.05
CA GLU A 364 -17.09 9.30 -0.49
C GLU A 364 -17.91 10.30 -1.30
N CYS A 365 -19.05 9.85 -1.81
CA CYS A 365 -20.05 10.63 -2.53
C CYS A 365 -21.44 10.35 -1.91
N PRO A 366 -21.78 11.01 -0.78
CA PRO A 366 -22.99 10.69 -0.01
C PRO A 366 -24.29 10.97 -0.78
N ASP A 367 -24.25 11.90 -1.74
CA ASP A 367 -25.39 12.26 -2.59
C ASP A 367 -25.52 11.35 -3.84
N GLY A 368 -24.74 10.28 -3.90
CA GLY A 368 -24.68 9.33 -5.01
C GLY A 368 -23.60 9.64 -6.04
N PHE A 369 -23.45 8.72 -6.99
CA PHE A 369 -22.41 8.76 -8.00
C PHE A 369 -22.69 9.77 -9.12
N SER A 370 -21.70 10.62 -9.36
CA SER A 370 -21.44 11.21 -10.67
C SER A 370 -19.93 11.44 -10.78
N TYR A 371 -19.40 11.48 -12.01
CA TYR A 371 -17.97 11.70 -12.21
C TYR A 371 -17.49 13.04 -11.62
N ASP A 372 -18.26 14.11 -11.82
CA ASP A 372 -17.92 15.44 -11.30
C ASP A 372 -17.89 15.47 -9.77
N ASN A 373 -18.89 14.85 -9.12
CA ASN A 373 -18.92 14.71 -7.66
C ASN A 373 -17.74 13.87 -7.15
N TRP A 374 -17.40 12.79 -7.87
CA TRP A 374 -16.25 11.95 -7.55
C TRP A 374 -14.94 12.72 -7.63
N MET A 375 -14.69 13.45 -8.72
CA MET A 375 -13.50 14.30 -8.87
C MET A 375 -13.44 15.41 -7.81
N GLN A 376 -14.57 16.05 -7.50
CA GLN A 376 -14.64 17.09 -6.48
C GLN A 376 -14.32 16.54 -5.08
N ASN A 377 -14.90 15.39 -4.71
CA ASN A 377 -14.68 14.78 -3.39
C ASN A 377 -13.28 14.16 -3.26
N LEU A 378 -12.70 13.63 -4.36
CA LEU A 378 -11.30 13.24 -4.41
C LEU A 378 -10.40 14.46 -4.14
N ASN A 379 -10.69 15.57 -4.83
CA ASN A 379 -9.96 16.82 -4.68
C ASN A 379 -10.08 17.39 -3.25
N ALA A 380 -11.23 17.18 -2.60
CA ALA A 380 -11.46 17.54 -1.20
C ALA A 380 -10.84 16.56 -0.18
N GLY A 381 -10.26 15.45 -0.64
CA GLY A 381 -9.65 14.43 0.22
C GLY A 381 -10.65 13.58 0.98
N ARG A 382 -11.93 13.52 0.55
CA ARG A 382 -12.95 12.63 1.14
C ARG A 382 -12.72 11.19 0.69
N SER A 383 -11.58 10.65 1.07
CA SER A 383 -11.05 9.42 0.50
C SER A 383 -10.19 8.62 1.48
N PHE A 384 -9.99 7.36 1.14
CA PHE A 384 -8.92 6.53 1.68
C PHE A 384 -8.33 5.66 0.57
N VAL A 385 -7.05 5.32 0.71
CA VAL A 385 -6.32 4.44 -0.20
C VAL A 385 -6.24 3.05 0.41
N THR A 386 -6.37 2.00 -0.40
CA THR A 386 -6.30 0.62 0.09
C THR A 386 -5.81 -0.39 -0.96
N THR A 387 -5.22 -1.48 -0.48
CA THR A 387 -4.97 -2.73 -1.22
C THR A 387 -5.79 -3.91 -0.67
N GLY A 388 -6.77 -3.65 0.18
CA GLY A 388 -7.69 -4.67 0.71
C GLY A 388 -8.60 -4.18 1.84
N PRO A 389 -8.07 -3.76 3.01
CA PRO A 389 -8.88 -3.32 4.15
C PRO A 389 -9.71 -2.06 3.84
N MET A 390 -10.93 -1.98 4.34
CA MET A 390 -11.80 -0.81 4.20
C MET A 390 -11.73 0.03 5.46
N LEU A 391 -11.60 1.34 5.28
CA LEU A 391 -11.32 2.28 6.36
C LEU A 391 -12.31 3.44 6.34
N PHE A 392 -13.08 3.58 7.41
CA PHE A 392 -14.04 4.67 7.57
C PHE A 392 -13.64 5.46 8.81
N VAL A 393 -13.24 6.72 8.66
CA VAL A 393 -12.73 7.52 9.78
C VAL A 393 -13.28 8.95 9.73
N THR A 394 -13.55 9.46 10.91
CA THR A 394 -13.93 10.85 11.16
C THR A 394 -13.13 11.38 12.34
N VAL A 395 -12.94 12.70 12.39
CA VAL A 395 -12.37 13.41 13.54
C VAL A 395 -13.36 14.49 13.94
N ASN A 396 -13.85 14.46 15.18
CA ASN A 396 -14.96 15.31 15.65
C ASN A 396 -16.15 15.33 14.66
N ASP A 397 -16.59 14.14 14.22
CA ASP A 397 -17.66 13.93 13.24
C ASP A 397 -17.41 14.53 11.84
N GLN A 398 -16.21 15.07 11.57
CA GLN A 398 -15.82 15.55 10.25
C GLN A 398 -15.13 14.44 9.44
N PRO A 399 -15.46 14.26 8.15
CA PRO A 399 -14.87 13.23 7.31
C PRO A 399 -13.39 13.51 7.03
N ALA A 400 -12.67 12.46 6.60
CA ALA A 400 -11.32 12.58 6.04
C ALA A 400 -11.24 13.70 4.98
N GLY A 401 -10.11 14.42 4.93
CA GLY A 401 -9.91 15.59 4.06
C GLY A 401 -10.40 16.92 4.63
N SER A 402 -11.20 16.90 5.70
CA SER A 402 -11.72 18.12 6.32
C SER A 402 -10.63 18.95 7.01
N THR A 403 -10.93 20.24 7.22
CA THR A 403 -10.14 21.12 8.09
C THR A 403 -11.02 21.57 9.26
N ILE A 404 -10.53 21.39 10.49
CA ILE A 404 -11.17 21.79 11.74
C ILE A 404 -10.35 22.93 12.35
N THR A 405 -10.98 24.07 12.64
CA THR A 405 -10.32 25.17 13.33
C THR A 405 -10.53 25.06 14.84
N VAL A 406 -9.47 25.24 15.61
CA VAL A 406 -9.48 25.28 17.09
C VAL A 406 -8.73 26.50 17.60
N ASP A 407 -9.21 27.13 18.67
CA ASP A 407 -8.63 28.37 19.21
C ASP A 407 -7.54 28.12 20.26
N GLU A 408 -7.61 26.99 20.97
CA GLU A 408 -6.71 26.62 22.07
C GLU A 408 -6.37 25.12 22.04
N PRO A 409 -5.28 24.70 22.73
CA PRO A 409 -4.99 23.28 22.91
C PRO A 409 -6.21 22.50 23.41
N THR A 410 -6.52 21.40 22.73
CA THR A 410 -7.73 20.63 22.98
C THR A 410 -7.50 19.15 22.66
N THR A 411 -8.54 18.34 22.82
CA THR A 411 -8.57 16.94 22.42
C THR A 411 -9.58 16.78 21.30
N VAL A 412 -9.19 16.07 20.25
CA VAL A 412 -10.10 15.69 19.17
C VAL A 412 -10.39 14.20 19.26
N ARG A 413 -11.62 13.82 18.95
CA ARG A 413 -12.08 12.44 18.99
C ARG A 413 -11.99 11.85 17.59
N VAL A 414 -11.20 10.79 17.44
CA VAL A 414 -11.08 10.00 16.21
C VAL A 414 -12.02 8.81 16.32
N GLN A 415 -12.97 8.71 15.41
CA GLN A 415 -13.98 7.65 15.40
C GLN A 415 -14.06 6.98 14.04
N GLY A 416 -14.42 5.70 14.02
CA GLY A 416 -14.52 5.00 12.75
C GLY A 416 -14.72 3.50 12.86
N THR A 417 -14.56 2.85 11.71
CA THR A 417 -14.56 1.39 11.59
C THR A 417 -13.52 0.93 10.58
N ILE A 418 -12.87 -0.18 10.90
CA ILE A 418 -12.10 -0.97 9.95
C ILE A 418 -12.89 -2.23 9.61
N GLU A 419 -12.98 -2.57 8.32
CA GLU A 419 -13.61 -3.80 7.83
C GLU A 419 -12.66 -4.52 6.87
N THR A 420 -12.52 -5.83 7.02
CA THR A 420 -11.58 -6.59 6.20
C THR A 420 -11.90 -8.08 6.18
N ILE A 421 -11.49 -8.75 5.10
CA ILE A 421 -11.46 -10.21 5.04
C ILE A 421 -10.10 -10.83 5.38
N ILE A 422 -9.19 -9.98 5.86
CA ILE A 422 -7.79 -10.29 6.12
C ILE A 422 -7.56 -10.19 7.64
N PRO A 423 -7.25 -11.29 8.33
CA PRO A 423 -7.07 -11.26 9.78
C PRO A 423 -5.82 -10.47 10.19
N ASN A 424 -5.67 -10.22 11.50
CA ASN A 424 -4.45 -9.66 12.11
C ASN A 424 -4.04 -8.28 11.56
N GLN A 425 -4.99 -7.37 11.36
CA GLN A 425 -4.64 -5.98 11.05
C GLN A 425 -4.05 -5.29 12.28
N VAL A 426 -2.99 -4.53 12.07
CA VAL A 426 -2.51 -3.49 12.97
C VAL A 426 -3.15 -2.20 12.52
N VAL A 427 -3.68 -1.43 13.46
CA VAL A 427 -4.29 -0.11 13.20
C VAL A 427 -3.55 0.92 14.01
N GLU A 428 -3.14 2.00 13.36
CA GLU A 428 -2.30 3.05 13.92
C GLU A 428 -2.91 4.43 13.67
N ILE A 429 -2.90 5.25 14.71
CA ILE A 429 -3.25 6.68 14.65
C ILE A 429 -1.95 7.46 14.45
N ILE A 430 -1.89 8.26 13.39
CA ILE A 430 -0.74 9.08 13.04
C ILE A 430 -1.11 10.55 13.23
N LYS A 431 -0.27 11.30 13.95
CA LYS A 431 -0.34 12.77 14.06
C LYS A 431 0.99 13.37 13.65
N ASN A 432 1.00 14.26 12.67
CA ASN A 432 2.20 14.97 12.20
C ASN A 432 3.38 14.04 11.87
N GLY A 433 3.08 12.85 11.34
CA GLY A 433 4.07 11.84 10.94
C GLY A 433 4.51 10.91 12.06
N SER A 434 4.09 11.17 13.30
CA SER A 434 4.42 10.35 14.48
C SER A 434 3.28 9.40 14.83
N LEU A 435 3.65 8.20 15.31
CA LEU A 435 2.71 7.24 15.87
C LEU A 435 2.17 7.81 17.20
N VAL A 436 0.86 8.02 17.29
CA VAL A 436 0.18 8.42 18.54
C VAL A 436 -0.25 7.20 19.32
N ASP A 437 -0.84 6.23 18.65
CA ASP A 437 -1.32 5.01 19.28
C ASP A 437 -1.37 3.85 18.28
N ARG A 438 -1.12 2.64 18.77
CA ARG A 438 -1.34 1.38 18.07
C ARG A 438 -2.52 0.68 18.73
N LEU A 439 -3.65 0.66 18.02
CA LEU A 439 -4.92 0.29 18.62
C LEU A 439 -4.99 -1.21 18.89
N THR A 440 -5.33 -1.56 20.13
CA THR A 440 -5.83 -2.90 20.47
C THR A 440 -7.32 -2.91 20.21
N LEU A 441 -7.73 -3.55 19.12
CA LEU A 441 -9.10 -3.56 18.66
C LEU A 441 -9.86 -4.82 19.10
N ASP A 442 -11.09 -4.61 19.56
CA ASP A 442 -12.06 -5.68 19.75
C ASP A 442 -12.70 -6.04 18.40
N TRP A 443 -12.29 -7.16 17.84
CA TRP A 443 -12.76 -7.63 16.55
C TRP A 443 -14.11 -8.34 16.67
N GLU A 444 -15.10 -7.82 15.95
CA GLU A 444 -16.38 -8.47 15.68
C GLU A 444 -16.26 -9.33 14.41
N TYR A 445 -16.79 -10.55 14.48
CA TYR A 445 -16.76 -11.53 13.40
C TYR A 445 -18.18 -11.78 12.91
N GLU A 446 -18.60 -11.11 11.83
CA GLU A 446 -19.91 -11.35 11.22
C GLU A 446 -19.98 -12.73 10.56
N SER A 447 -18.84 -13.22 10.09
CA SER A 447 -18.65 -14.57 9.55
C SER A 447 -17.21 -15.05 9.82
N PRO A 448 -16.83 -16.30 9.47
CA PRO A 448 -15.45 -16.75 9.59
C PRO A 448 -14.44 -15.91 8.80
N TRP A 449 -14.92 -15.08 7.87
CA TRP A 449 -14.09 -14.34 6.92
C TRP A 449 -14.19 -12.83 7.10
N ILE A 450 -15.29 -12.29 7.62
CA ILE A 450 -15.50 -10.83 7.70
C ILE A 450 -15.17 -10.38 9.12
N HIS A 451 -14.19 -9.48 9.21
CA HIS A 451 -13.69 -8.92 10.45
C HIS A 451 -13.98 -7.42 10.47
N ARG A 452 -14.65 -6.95 11.52
CA ARG A 452 -14.92 -5.53 11.76
C ARG A 452 -14.37 -5.12 13.12
N ALA A 453 -13.86 -3.92 13.24
CA ALA A 453 -13.58 -3.31 14.54
C ALA A 453 -13.93 -1.83 14.54
N LYS A 454 -14.41 -1.34 15.69
CA LYS A 454 -14.69 0.07 15.91
C LYS A 454 -13.46 0.79 16.44
N ILE A 455 -13.36 2.05 16.09
CA ILE A 455 -12.30 2.97 16.50
C ILE A 455 -12.96 4.09 17.25
N ASP A 456 -12.44 4.41 18.43
CA ASP A 456 -12.88 5.50 19.27
C ASP A 456 -11.73 5.89 20.19
N VAL A 457 -11.00 6.94 19.82
CA VAL A 457 -9.75 7.34 20.47
C VAL A 457 -9.72 8.86 20.59
N GLU A 458 -9.21 9.34 21.71
CA GLU A 458 -8.97 10.76 21.96
C GLU A 458 -7.51 11.11 21.65
N VAL A 459 -7.30 12.15 20.84
CA VAL A 459 -5.97 12.61 20.42
C VAL A 459 -5.77 14.06 20.88
N PRO A 460 -4.78 14.35 21.74
CA PRO A 460 -4.46 15.72 22.13
C PRO A 460 -3.80 16.48 20.98
N VAL A 461 -4.23 17.74 20.80
CA VAL A 461 -3.71 18.69 19.82
C VAL A 461 -3.37 20.01 20.51
N ASP A 462 -2.12 20.45 20.39
CA ASP A 462 -1.55 21.62 21.06
C ASP A 462 -1.10 22.73 20.10
N GLY A 463 -1.16 22.45 18.80
CA GLY A 463 -0.94 23.35 17.68
C GLY A 463 -1.58 22.80 16.41
N SER A 464 -1.40 23.50 15.28
CA SER A 464 -1.87 23.00 13.99
C SER A 464 -1.27 21.62 13.73
N SER A 465 -2.11 20.71 13.29
CA SER A 465 -1.77 19.29 13.15
C SER A 465 -2.51 18.70 11.96
N TRP A 466 -2.14 17.50 11.57
CA TRP A 466 -2.98 16.62 10.77
C TRP A 466 -3.03 15.25 11.43
N ILE A 467 -4.17 14.58 11.31
CA ILE A 467 -4.40 13.25 11.86
C ILE A 467 -4.84 12.32 10.75
N ALA A 468 -4.18 11.18 10.64
CA ALA A 468 -4.56 10.12 9.70
C ALA A 468 -4.60 8.78 10.42
N LEU A 469 -5.39 7.87 9.87
CA LEU A 469 -5.47 6.49 10.31
C LEU A 469 -4.85 5.61 9.24
N ARG A 470 -3.98 4.69 9.64
CA ARG A 470 -3.46 3.65 8.74
C ARG A 470 -3.66 2.28 9.34
N CYS A 471 -3.81 1.28 8.48
CA CYS A 471 -3.81 -0.10 8.90
C CYS A 471 -3.01 -0.96 7.95
N PHE A 472 -2.42 -2.02 8.46
CA PHE A 472 -1.69 -2.99 7.66
C PHE A 472 -1.78 -4.38 8.28
N ALA A 473 -1.71 -5.41 7.45
CA ALA A 473 -1.63 -6.78 7.92
C ALA A 473 -0.31 -7.03 8.67
N ASN A 474 -0.38 -7.52 9.91
CA ASN A 474 0.80 -7.84 10.74
C ASN A 474 1.65 -9.00 10.17
N LYS A 475 1.18 -9.66 9.10
CA LYS A 475 1.87 -10.75 8.42
C LYS A 475 1.59 -10.68 6.92
N GLN A 476 2.47 -11.30 6.16
CA GLN A 476 2.22 -11.74 4.79
C GLN A 476 1.01 -12.70 4.79
N ILE A 477 -0.14 -12.30 4.23
CA ILE A 477 -1.39 -13.09 4.34
C ILE A 477 -1.86 -13.70 3.02
N ASP A 478 -1.53 -13.11 1.87
CA ASP A 478 -1.93 -13.66 0.57
C ASP A 478 -1.06 -14.86 0.15
N ARG A 479 -1.54 -15.70 -0.79
CA ARG A 479 -0.80 -16.75 -1.50
C ARG A 479 0.57 -16.27 -1.98
N ARG A 480 0.69 -15.00 -2.33
CA ARG A 480 1.92 -14.35 -2.79
C ARG A 480 2.67 -13.59 -1.70
N HIS A 481 2.30 -13.78 -0.44
CA HIS A 481 3.00 -13.28 0.74
C HIS A 481 3.17 -11.75 0.75
N LYS A 482 2.05 -11.02 0.65
CA LYS A 482 2.04 -9.57 0.43
C LYS A 482 1.59 -8.78 1.65
N LEU A 483 2.15 -7.58 1.80
CA LEU A 483 1.66 -6.56 2.71
C LEU A 483 0.44 -5.86 2.11
N MET A 484 -0.67 -5.92 2.83
CA MET A 484 -1.89 -5.17 2.49
C MET A 484 -2.07 -4.06 3.50
N PHE A 485 -2.51 -2.89 3.03
CA PHE A 485 -2.69 -1.73 3.87
C PHE A 485 -3.90 -0.89 3.43
N ALA A 486 -4.35 -0.03 4.33
CA ALA A 486 -5.17 1.11 4.00
C ALA A 486 -4.67 2.36 4.74
N HIS A 487 -4.94 3.53 4.18
CA HIS A 487 -4.54 4.82 4.73
C HIS A 487 -5.62 5.86 4.43
N SER A 488 -6.13 6.54 5.45
CA SER A 488 -7.11 7.61 5.25
C SER A 488 -6.45 8.86 4.69
N SER A 489 -7.20 9.71 3.99
CA SER A 489 -6.81 11.12 3.90
C SER A 489 -6.70 11.73 5.30
N PRO A 490 -5.79 12.69 5.51
CA PRO A 490 -5.68 13.36 6.79
C PRO A 490 -6.89 14.25 7.05
N VAL A 491 -7.28 14.39 8.31
CA VAL A 491 -8.06 15.55 8.77
C VAL A 491 -7.09 16.58 9.31
N HIS A 492 -7.18 17.81 8.82
CA HIS A 492 -6.34 18.92 9.25
C HIS A 492 -6.96 19.63 10.45
N ILE A 493 -6.14 19.94 11.44
CA ILE A 493 -6.48 20.78 12.58
C ILE A 493 -5.69 22.08 12.43
N GLU A 494 -6.39 23.21 12.32
CA GLU A 494 -5.77 24.52 12.22
C GLU A 494 -5.92 25.26 13.55
N MET A 495 -4.79 25.67 14.12
CA MET A 495 -4.72 26.52 15.29
C MET A 495 -4.01 27.83 14.91
N PRO A 496 -4.74 28.94 14.72
CA PRO A 496 -4.16 30.21 14.32
C PRO A 496 -2.99 30.62 15.23
N GLY A 497 -1.87 31.04 14.62
CA GLY A 497 -0.66 31.43 15.34
C GLY A 497 0.22 30.27 15.81
N LYS A 498 -0.19 29.01 15.62
CA LYS A 498 0.62 27.81 15.87
C LYS A 498 0.68 26.94 14.62
N PRO A 499 1.47 27.30 13.59
CA PRO A 499 1.53 26.55 12.33
C PRO A 499 2.10 25.15 12.53
N LEU A 500 1.91 24.28 11.53
CA LEU A 500 2.65 23.03 11.43
C LEU A 500 4.15 23.34 11.43
N ARG A 501 4.93 22.50 12.11
CA ARG A 501 6.38 22.61 12.17
C ARG A 501 6.97 21.27 11.76
N PRO A 502 7.62 21.17 10.59
CA PRO A 502 8.26 19.93 10.19
C PRO A 502 9.46 19.62 11.07
N ARG A 503 9.86 18.36 11.06
CA ARG A 503 11.08 17.94 11.75
C ARG A 503 12.28 18.36 10.94
N LYS A 504 13.36 18.75 11.61
CA LYS A 504 14.58 19.23 10.93
C LYS A 504 15.12 18.21 9.93
N ILE A 505 15.08 16.91 10.28
CA ILE A 505 15.48 15.81 9.39
C ILE A 505 14.64 15.69 8.11
N GLU A 506 13.40 16.20 8.13
CA GLU A 506 12.50 16.22 6.97
C GLU A 506 12.88 17.34 6.00
N THR A 507 13.09 18.55 6.51
CA THR A 507 13.49 19.69 5.68
C THR A 507 14.92 19.55 5.17
N ASP A 508 15.83 19.02 6.00
CA ASP A 508 17.21 18.69 5.60
C ASP A 508 17.22 17.75 4.40
N TYR A 509 16.35 16.74 4.42
CA TYR A 509 16.19 15.83 3.30
C TYR A 509 15.78 16.56 2.03
N PHE A 510 14.73 17.40 2.07
CA PHE A 510 14.26 18.10 0.88
C PHE A 510 15.27 19.12 0.34
N VAL A 511 15.90 19.92 1.20
CA VAL A 511 16.94 20.88 0.80
C VAL A 511 18.14 20.16 0.19
N ARG A 512 18.61 19.07 0.81
CA ARG A 512 19.69 18.23 0.26
C ARG A 512 19.30 17.65 -1.10
N ARG A 513 18.12 17.07 -1.23
CA ARG A 513 17.62 16.52 -2.51
C ARG A 513 17.62 17.58 -3.61
N MET A 514 17.19 18.81 -3.33
CA MET A 514 17.23 19.89 -4.31
C MET A 514 18.67 20.26 -4.70
N ASN A 515 19.60 20.35 -3.75
CA ASN A 515 21.01 20.62 -4.06
C ASN A 515 21.64 19.52 -4.92
N GLU A 516 21.37 18.25 -4.62
CA GLU A 516 21.83 17.10 -5.40
C GLU A 516 21.28 17.12 -6.83
N GLU A 517 19.99 17.43 -7.00
CA GLU A 517 19.38 17.50 -8.32
C GLU A 517 19.82 18.73 -9.11
N ILE A 518 20.08 19.88 -8.47
CA ILE A 518 20.69 21.04 -9.13
C ILE A 518 22.04 20.64 -9.72
N GLU A 519 22.88 19.95 -8.94
CA GLU A 519 24.18 19.50 -9.42
C GLU A 519 24.06 18.45 -10.52
N ARG A 520 23.21 17.44 -10.32
CA ARG A 520 22.94 16.39 -11.32
C ARG A 520 22.43 16.95 -12.65
N ASN A 521 21.74 18.09 -12.63
CA ASN A 521 21.13 18.69 -13.82
C ASN A 521 21.89 19.89 -14.40
N ARG A 522 23.01 20.32 -13.79
CA ARG A 522 23.74 21.55 -14.13
C ARG A 522 24.10 21.67 -15.62
N ASP A 523 24.55 20.59 -16.23
CA ASP A 523 24.98 20.54 -17.63
C ASP A 523 23.90 19.95 -18.58
N HIS A 524 22.72 19.67 -18.04
CA HIS A 524 21.65 18.92 -18.70
C HIS A 524 20.43 19.80 -18.98
N LEU A 525 20.01 20.61 -18.00
CA LEU A 525 18.85 21.50 -18.07
C LEU A 525 19.22 22.92 -18.53
N ARG A 526 18.25 23.62 -19.11
CA ARG A 526 18.35 25.06 -19.40
C ARG A 526 18.31 25.88 -18.10
N PRO A 527 18.85 27.11 -18.09
CA PRO A 527 18.89 27.94 -16.88
C PRO A 527 17.51 28.18 -16.23
N ASP A 528 16.46 28.35 -17.02
CA ASP A 528 15.09 28.56 -16.54
C ASP A 528 14.46 27.30 -15.90
N GLU A 529 14.90 26.12 -16.31
CA GLU A 529 14.47 24.83 -15.75
C GLU A 529 15.23 24.50 -14.47
N LEU A 530 16.54 24.75 -14.46
CA LEU A 530 17.35 24.61 -13.26
C LEU A 530 16.86 25.56 -12.15
N ALA A 531 16.40 26.76 -12.54
CA ALA A 531 15.79 27.71 -11.62
C ALA A 531 14.50 27.17 -10.96
N GLU A 532 13.82 26.16 -11.49
CA GLU A 532 12.70 25.51 -10.80
C GLU A 532 13.18 24.71 -9.58
N TYR A 533 14.32 24.03 -9.68
CA TYR A 533 14.94 23.36 -8.54
C TYR A 533 15.48 24.34 -7.50
N GLU A 534 16.08 25.45 -7.95
CA GLU A 534 16.56 26.50 -7.04
C GLU A 534 15.39 27.13 -6.27
N ARG A 535 14.27 27.43 -6.94
CA ARG A 535 13.06 27.92 -6.28
C ARG A 535 12.49 26.91 -5.30
N ALA A 536 12.45 25.62 -5.66
CA ALA A 536 11.98 24.57 -4.75
C ALA A 536 12.87 24.47 -3.51
N ARG A 537 14.21 24.50 -3.68
CA ARG A 537 15.18 24.54 -2.58
C ARG A 537 14.90 25.71 -1.64
N ASP A 538 14.71 26.91 -2.19
CA ASP A 538 14.51 28.12 -1.40
C ASP A 538 13.19 28.07 -0.61
N ILE A 539 12.14 27.46 -1.18
CA ILE A 539 10.88 27.20 -0.46
C ILE A 539 11.10 26.25 0.71
N TYR A 540 11.79 25.12 0.50
CA TYR A 540 12.08 24.18 1.60
C TYR A 540 13.00 24.79 2.66
N ALA A 541 13.99 25.60 2.26
CA ALA A 541 14.88 26.30 3.18
C ALA A 541 14.12 27.35 4.02
N ALA A 542 13.14 28.05 3.44
CA ALA A 542 12.30 28.97 4.19
C ALA A 542 11.41 28.21 5.22
N ILE A 543 10.88 27.05 4.85
CA ILE A 543 10.11 26.19 5.77
C ILE A 543 11.00 25.68 6.92
N GLU A 544 12.25 25.31 6.60
CA GLU A 544 13.25 24.84 7.55
C GLU A 544 13.53 25.81 8.71
N GLU A 545 13.42 27.13 8.47
CA GLU A 545 13.60 28.13 9.53
C GLU A 545 12.61 27.94 10.70
N THR A 546 11.48 27.28 10.45
CA THR A 546 10.46 26.97 11.45
C THR A 546 10.54 25.53 11.97
N ALA A 547 11.43 24.70 11.42
CA ALA A 547 11.53 23.29 11.78
C ALA A 547 11.89 23.09 13.25
N ILE A 548 11.48 21.95 13.80
CA ILE A 548 11.83 21.53 15.16
C ILE A 548 13.02 20.56 15.05
N GLU A 549 14.08 20.83 15.79
CA GLU A 549 15.13 19.83 16.00
C GLU A 549 14.54 18.67 16.81
N GLU A 550 14.52 17.48 16.22
CA GLU A 550 14.42 16.27 17.03
C GLU A 550 15.74 16.14 17.77
N HIS A 551 15.81 16.64 19.00
CA HIS A 551 16.80 16.13 19.92
C HIS A 551 16.45 14.65 20.14
N PRO A 552 17.32 13.68 19.81
CA PRO A 552 17.21 12.40 20.49
C PRO A 552 17.19 12.74 21.98
N THR A 553 16.20 12.23 22.73
CA THR A 553 16.13 12.35 24.20
C THR A 553 17.54 12.40 24.73
N THR A 554 17.93 13.53 25.29
CA THR A 554 19.32 13.78 25.64
C THR A 554 19.82 12.64 26.53
N ASN A 555 21.12 12.33 26.51
CA ASN A 555 21.67 11.36 27.47
C ASN A 555 21.28 11.75 28.91
N GLU A 556 21.07 13.03 29.20
CA GLU A 556 20.56 13.52 30.49
C GLU A 556 19.09 13.16 30.75
N GLU A 557 18.19 13.28 29.76
CA GLU A 557 16.79 12.83 29.86
C GLU A 557 16.69 11.30 29.94
N LEU A 558 17.52 10.56 29.17
CA LEU A 558 17.65 9.11 29.28
C LEU A 558 18.26 8.67 30.63
N MET A 559 19.13 9.48 31.23
CA MET A 559 19.69 9.24 32.57
C MET A 559 18.68 9.59 33.68
N SER A 560 17.75 10.51 33.42
CA SER A 560 16.66 10.84 34.36
C SER A 560 15.57 9.75 34.43
N LEU A 561 15.52 8.86 33.43
CA LEU A 561 14.71 7.63 33.43
C LEU A 561 15.39 6.45 34.16
N ILE A 562 16.63 6.63 34.65
CA ILE A 562 17.31 5.65 35.48
C ILE A 562 16.88 5.85 36.93
N ILE A 563 16.15 4.87 37.44
CA ILE A 563 15.78 4.80 38.85
C ILE A 563 17.06 4.55 39.67
N PRO A 564 17.44 5.43 40.61
CA PRO A 564 18.62 5.24 41.45
C PRO A 564 18.47 4.01 42.37
N ASP A 565 19.59 3.41 42.79
CA ASP A 565 19.63 2.14 43.54
C ASP A 565 18.74 2.12 44.80
N ASP A 566 18.48 3.28 45.40
CA ASP A 566 17.65 3.47 46.59
C ASP A 566 16.14 3.35 46.32
N GLN A 567 15.72 3.34 45.05
CA GLN A 567 14.34 3.18 44.59
C GLN A 567 14.07 1.82 43.92
N LEU A 568 15.07 0.93 43.87
CA LEU A 568 14.88 -0.47 43.48
C LEU A 568 14.23 -1.27 44.62
N PRO A 569 13.41 -2.31 44.33
CA PRO A 569 12.89 -3.19 45.38
C PRO A 569 14.02 -3.90 46.12
N THR A 570 13.78 -4.25 47.38
CA THR A 570 14.79 -4.84 48.26
C THR A 570 15.41 -6.11 47.66
N GLY A 571 16.74 -6.09 47.48
CA GLY A 571 17.53 -7.21 46.94
C GLY A 571 17.90 -7.08 45.46
N TRP A 572 17.51 -6.00 44.79
CA TRP A 572 17.97 -5.65 43.45
C TRP A 572 19.10 -4.61 43.50
N THR A 573 20.10 -4.74 42.63
CA THR A 573 21.16 -3.74 42.43
C THR A 573 21.35 -3.46 40.94
N SER A 574 21.62 -2.20 40.58
CA SER A 574 22.01 -1.85 39.22
C SER A 574 23.42 -2.35 38.90
N MET A 575 23.64 -2.77 37.65
CA MET A 575 24.97 -3.05 37.11
C MET A 575 25.26 -2.10 35.96
N ASP A 576 26.32 -1.31 36.11
CA ASP A 576 26.85 -0.50 35.02
C ASP A 576 27.81 -1.34 34.16
N LEU A 577 27.40 -1.59 32.91
CA LEU A 577 28.20 -2.31 31.92
C LEU A 577 28.83 -1.36 30.89
N SER A 578 28.83 -0.05 31.14
CA SER A 578 29.33 0.97 30.21
C SER A 578 30.85 0.99 30.08
N GLU A 579 31.59 0.55 31.11
CA GLU A 579 33.06 0.48 31.14
C GLU A 579 33.56 -0.96 30.95
N THR A 580 33.81 -1.38 29.71
CA THR A 580 34.76 -2.47 29.45
C THR A 580 35.43 -2.25 28.11
N ASP A 581 36.72 -1.95 28.11
CA ASP A 581 37.60 -2.04 26.95
C ASP A 581 37.86 -3.52 26.65
N PHE A 582 37.25 -4.06 25.60
CA PHE A 582 37.60 -5.36 25.05
C PHE A 582 38.16 -5.20 23.63
N GLU A 583 39.48 -5.23 23.51
CA GLU A 583 40.12 -5.56 22.24
C GLU A 583 39.90 -7.06 21.97
N SER A 584 39.00 -7.40 21.05
CA SER A 584 38.91 -8.77 20.52
C SER A 584 39.11 -8.75 19.00
N SER A 585 40.18 -9.44 18.59
CA SER A 585 40.75 -9.44 17.24
C SER A 585 40.29 -10.64 16.38
N GLU A 586 39.10 -11.21 16.61
CA GLU A 586 38.59 -12.33 15.80
C GLU A 586 37.26 -12.01 15.08
N PRO A 587 37.07 -12.48 13.83
CA PRO A 587 35.85 -12.22 13.07
C PRO A 587 34.68 -13.08 13.54
N ILE A 588 33.47 -12.51 13.46
CA ILE A 588 32.18 -13.12 13.81
C ILE A 588 31.72 -14.06 12.68
N PRO A 589 32.13 -15.34 12.67
CA PRO A 589 31.13 -16.37 12.36
C PRO A 589 31.39 -17.66 13.15
N LYS A 590 30.68 -17.83 14.28
CA LYS A 590 30.27 -19.12 14.92
C LYS A 590 29.69 -18.98 16.36
N LEU A 591 29.03 -17.87 16.71
CA LEU A 591 28.51 -17.69 18.08
C LEU A 591 27.09 -18.23 18.35
N ILE A 592 26.39 -18.78 17.36
CA ILE A 592 25.00 -19.29 17.52
C ILE A 592 24.93 -20.64 18.28
N SER A 593 26.04 -21.20 18.76
CA SER A 593 26.08 -22.57 19.34
C SER A 593 26.56 -22.68 20.79
N ARG A 594 26.50 -21.62 21.61
CA ARG A 594 26.84 -21.63 23.03
C ARG A 594 25.56 -21.82 23.89
N PRO A 595 25.39 -22.95 24.61
CA PRO A 595 24.14 -23.34 25.30
C PRO A 595 23.87 -22.61 26.63
N ASP A 596 24.78 -21.75 27.07
CA ASP A 596 24.73 -20.90 28.27
C ASP A 596 23.93 -19.60 28.06
N ILE A 597 23.78 -19.13 26.82
CA ILE A 597 22.96 -17.94 26.52
C ILE A 597 21.52 -18.37 26.24
N LEU A 598 20.64 -18.23 27.25
CA LEU A 598 19.20 -18.38 27.06
C LEU A 598 18.65 -17.18 26.27
N HIS A 599 18.73 -17.25 24.94
CA HIS A 599 18.01 -16.36 24.04
C HIS A 599 16.51 -16.60 24.20
N ALA A 600 15.81 -15.74 24.95
CA ALA A 600 14.37 -15.56 24.80
C ALA A 600 14.08 -14.74 23.53
N MET A 601 14.51 -15.24 22.37
CA MET A 601 13.97 -14.80 21.08
C MET A 601 12.71 -15.62 20.84
N ALA A 602 11.54 -15.00 20.89
CA ALA A 602 10.32 -15.59 20.38
C ALA A 602 10.34 -15.59 18.84
N TRP A 603 11.20 -16.41 18.25
CA TRP A 603 11.08 -16.88 16.87
C TRP A 603 10.98 -18.41 16.85
N TYR A 604 10.02 -18.88 16.07
CA TYR A 604 9.43 -20.20 16.04
C TYR A 604 10.43 -21.27 15.58
N THR A 605 10.88 -22.19 16.44
CA THR A 605 11.36 -23.52 15.99
C THR A 605 10.78 -24.63 16.87
N GLY A 606 10.14 -25.61 16.23
CA GLY A 606 9.44 -26.72 16.85
C GLY A 606 10.36 -27.75 17.51
N GLY A 607 10.99 -27.39 18.63
CA GLY A 607 11.71 -28.32 19.51
C GLY A 607 10.85 -28.73 20.71
N LYS A 608 10.32 -29.95 20.72
CA LYS A 608 9.69 -30.56 21.91
C LYS A 608 10.79 -30.80 22.97
N GLY A 609 11.01 -29.84 23.88
CA GLY A 609 11.97 -30.05 24.97
C GLY A 609 11.99 -29.03 26.12
N ILE A 610 11.67 -27.74 25.88
CA ILE A 610 11.99 -26.67 26.86
C ILE A 610 10.74 -25.91 27.36
N ALA A 611 9.52 -26.34 26.99
CA ALA A 611 8.26 -25.66 27.33
C ALA A 611 7.73 -25.90 28.77
N ASN A 612 8.51 -26.51 29.66
CA ASN A 612 8.06 -26.90 31.01
C ASN A 612 8.72 -26.17 32.19
N SER A 613 9.60 -25.19 31.95
CA SER A 613 10.10 -24.32 33.02
C SER A 613 9.01 -23.33 33.46
N LYS A 614 8.71 -23.28 34.76
CA LYS A 614 7.80 -22.29 35.38
C LYS A 614 8.22 -20.85 35.03
N VAL A 615 9.53 -20.60 34.95
CA VAL A 615 10.12 -19.29 34.62
C VAL A 615 9.77 -18.87 33.19
N VAL A 616 9.87 -19.78 32.22
CA VAL A 616 9.52 -19.51 30.80
C VAL A 616 8.03 -19.21 30.63
N ARG A 617 7.15 -19.84 31.43
CA ARG A 617 5.70 -19.56 31.39
C ARG A 617 5.35 -18.21 32.01
N VAL A 618 6.04 -17.80 33.07
CA VAL A 618 5.89 -16.47 33.69
C VAL A 618 6.42 -15.38 32.73
N LEU A 619 7.56 -15.62 32.07
CA LEU A 619 8.13 -14.70 31.07
C LEU A 619 7.26 -14.55 29.82
N LEU A 620 6.68 -15.64 29.30
CA LEU A 620 5.72 -15.58 28.18
C LEU A 620 4.42 -14.83 28.56
N ALA A 621 4.00 -14.92 29.82
CA ALA A 621 2.81 -14.20 30.31
C ALA A 621 3.09 -12.71 30.58
N LEU A 622 4.33 -12.36 30.96
CA LEU A 622 4.78 -10.97 31.13
C LEU A 622 5.03 -10.31 29.76
N TYR A 623 5.68 -11.00 28.82
CA TYR A 623 5.97 -10.52 27.47
C TYR A 623 4.69 -10.27 26.64
N ARG A 624 3.71 -11.20 26.71
CA ARG A 624 2.40 -11.02 26.05
C ARG A 624 1.59 -9.84 26.59
N ASN A 625 1.92 -9.30 27.76
CA ASN A 625 1.27 -8.14 28.33
C ASN A 625 2.09 -6.85 28.18
N SER A 626 3.39 -6.91 27.87
CA SER A 626 4.24 -5.72 27.66
C SER A 626 4.23 -5.21 26.22
N GLU A 627 4.10 -6.09 25.20
CA GLU A 627 3.80 -5.66 23.82
C GLU A 627 2.46 -4.91 23.71
N ARG A 628 1.56 -5.10 24.69
CA ARG A 628 0.21 -4.51 24.70
C ARG A 628 0.14 -3.03 25.10
N LYS A 629 1.25 -2.39 25.50
CA LYS A 629 1.19 -1.00 26.01
C LYS A 629 2.28 -0.03 25.54
N LEU A 630 3.40 -0.48 24.95
CA LEU A 630 4.63 0.35 24.95
C LEU A 630 5.31 0.59 23.59
N GLY A 631 4.61 0.41 22.46
CA GLY A 631 5.23 0.68 21.14
C GLY A 631 6.44 -0.22 20.83
N MET A 632 6.97 -0.17 19.61
CA MET A 632 8.09 -1.02 19.19
C MET A 632 9.44 -0.48 19.68
N GLY A 633 10.24 -1.34 20.32
CA GLY A 633 11.69 -1.09 20.50
C GLY A 633 12.29 -1.67 21.78
N MET A 634 11.45 -2.04 22.76
CA MET A 634 11.92 -2.55 24.04
C MET A 634 12.19 -4.06 24.04
N TYR A 635 13.41 -4.45 24.37
CA TYR A 635 13.77 -5.88 24.56
C TYR A 635 14.15 -6.13 26.00
N ALA A 636 13.40 -7.02 26.66
CA ALA A 636 13.76 -7.55 27.97
C ALA A 636 14.52 -8.87 27.79
N HIS A 637 15.74 -8.93 28.31
CA HIS A 637 16.61 -10.09 28.29
C HIS A 637 16.75 -10.65 29.70
N VAL A 638 16.88 -11.96 29.83
CA VAL A 638 17.31 -12.61 31.07
C VAL A 638 18.62 -13.32 30.77
N TYR A 639 19.65 -13.03 31.54
CA TYR A 639 20.97 -13.60 31.36
C TYR A 639 21.20 -14.72 32.37
N ALA A 640 21.86 -15.78 31.92
CA ALA A 640 22.25 -16.89 32.79
C ALA A 640 23.40 -16.50 33.73
N ASP A 641 24.24 -15.55 33.29
CA ASP A 641 25.40 -15.02 34.02
C ASP A 641 25.79 -13.63 33.47
N GLU A 642 26.71 -12.97 34.17
CA GLU A 642 27.17 -11.61 33.85
C GLU A 642 27.97 -11.57 32.54
N GLU A 643 28.71 -12.64 32.22
CA GLU A 643 29.48 -12.76 30.99
C GLU A 643 28.55 -12.74 29.75
N SER A 644 27.42 -13.45 29.82
CA SER A 644 26.37 -13.44 28.80
C SER A 644 25.72 -12.07 28.64
N ALA A 645 25.53 -11.34 29.74
CA ALA A 645 25.00 -9.98 29.73
C ALA A 645 25.96 -9.01 29.01
N ARG A 646 27.25 -9.06 29.37
CA ARG A 646 28.31 -8.25 28.77
C ARG A 646 28.52 -8.56 27.28
N MET A 647 28.47 -9.84 26.90
CA MET A 647 28.65 -10.24 25.51
C MET A 647 27.48 -9.78 24.62
N ASN A 648 26.25 -9.82 25.12
CA ASN A 648 25.10 -9.28 24.38
C ASN A 648 25.19 -7.74 24.25
N ALA A 649 25.63 -7.03 25.28
CA ALA A 649 25.88 -5.58 25.20
C ALA A 649 26.87 -5.22 24.09
N GLU A 650 27.94 -6.00 23.91
CA GLU A 650 28.94 -5.77 22.86
C GLU A 650 28.41 -6.06 21.45
N ILE A 651 27.61 -7.12 21.30
CA ILE A 651 26.93 -7.43 20.03
C ILE A 651 25.99 -6.29 19.62
N LEU A 652 25.26 -5.72 20.59
CA LEU A 652 24.35 -4.59 20.36
C LEU A 652 25.11 -3.30 20.02
N LYS A 653 26.25 -3.03 20.68
CA LYS A 653 27.13 -1.89 20.36
C LYS A 653 27.68 -1.95 18.93
N ARG A 654 28.13 -3.13 18.46
CA ARG A 654 28.78 -3.29 17.15
C ARG A 654 27.84 -3.38 15.95
N ARG A 655 26.54 -3.60 16.17
CA ARG A 655 25.57 -3.77 15.07
C ARG A 655 25.10 -2.46 14.41
N GLU A 656 25.52 -1.28 14.87
CA GLU A 656 25.00 0.04 14.41
C GLU A 656 23.46 0.15 14.44
N VAL A 657 22.74 -0.75 15.12
CA VAL A 657 21.27 -0.83 15.07
C VAL A 657 20.58 0.06 16.12
N ALA A 658 21.24 0.59 17.17
CA ALA A 658 20.54 1.53 18.05
C ALA A 658 21.42 2.41 18.93
N ARG A 659 21.03 3.68 19.02
CA ARG A 659 21.50 4.70 19.96
C ARG A 659 20.88 4.50 21.36
N GLY A 660 21.00 3.32 21.97
CA GLY A 660 20.38 2.98 23.27
C GLY A 660 21.35 2.37 24.28
N ARG A 661 21.13 2.61 25.58
CA ARG A 661 21.84 1.95 26.69
C ARG A 661 21.14 0.64 27.09
N LEU A 662 21.94 -0.38 27.43
CA LEU A 662 21.46 -1.61 28.05
C LEU A 662 21.56 -1.46 29.56
N TYR A 663 20.43 -1.55 30.25
CA TYR A 663 20.39 -1.54 31.71
C TYR A 663 20.25 -2.97 32.20
N VAL A 664 21.13 -3.40 33.10
CA VAL A 664 21.10 -4.75 33.68
C VAL A 664 20.95 -4.63 35.19
N TRP A 665 20.01 -5.38 35.75
CA TRP A 665 19.78 -5.46 37.19
C TRP A 665 19.95 -6.89 37.66
N GLN A 666 20.49 -7.04 38.86
CA GLN A 666 20.77 -8.33 39.48
C GLN A 666 19.95 -8.54 40.75
N ARG A 667 19.43 -9.75 40.96
CA ARG A 667 18.92 -10.24 42.25
C ARG A 667 19.29 -11.70 42.45
N GLY A 668 20.21 -11.96 43.38
CA GLY A 668 20.83 -13.29 43.52
C GLY A 668 21.55 -13.68 42.22
N ASP A 669 21.24 -14.86 41.68
CA ASP A 669 21.81 -15.35 40.42
C ASP A 669 21.02 -14.90 39.17
N LEU A 670 19.94 -14.15 39.34
CA LEU A 670 19.10 -13.69 38.23
C LEU A 670 19.56 -12.33 37.73
N LEU A 671 19.87 -12.25 36.43
CA LEU A 671 20.21 -11.02 35.72
C LEU A 671 19.14 -10.69 34.69
N VAL A 672 18.58 -9.49 34.76
CA VAL A 672 17.56 -9.01 33.83
C VAL A 672 18.08 -7.76 33.14
N GLY A 673 18.14 -7.78 31.81
CA GLY A 673 18.48 -6.64 30.97
C GLY A 673 17.25 -6.03 30.33
N LEU A 674 17.23 -4.71 30.19
CA LEU A 674 16.20 -4.01 29.44
C LEU A 674 16.86 -3.02 28.48
N TYR A 675 16.46 -3.10 27.23
CA TYR A 675 17.04 -2.35 26.13
C TYR A 675 16.00 -1.37 25.58
N ASN A 676 16.41 -0.11 25.37
CA ASN A 676 15.62 0.94 24.71
C ASN A 676 14.30 1.34 25.41
N ALA A 677 14.33 1.59 26.73
CA ALA A 677 13.21 2.19 27.45
C ALA A 677 13.17 3.71 27.24
N VAL A 678 12.45 4.16 26.21
CA VAL A 678 12.33 5.58 25.88
C VAL A 678 10.97 6.17 26.32
N GLU A 679 9.99 5.34 26.72
CA GLU A 679 8.59 5.78 26.93
C GLU A 679 7.89 5.28 28.21
N MET A 680 8.58 4.66 29.18
CA MET A 680 7.93 4.26 30.45
C MET A 680 8.01 5.36 31.50
N THR A 681 6.88 5.70 32.14
CA THR A 681 6.89 6.53 33.36
C THR A 681 7.42 5.74 34.58
N ASP A 682 7.97 6.42 35.58
CA ASP A 682 8.46 5.79 36.82
C ASP A 682 7.39 4.90 37.50
N GLU A 683 6.13 5.33 37.44
CA GLU A 683 5.01 4.60 38.04
C GLU A 683 4.69 3.30 37.28
N GLU A 684 4.77 3.32 35.94
CA GLU A 684 4.57 2.14 35.10
C GLU A 684 5.69 1.12 35.25
N PHE A 685 6.93 1.61 35.42
CA PHE A 685 8.09 0.77 35.68
C PHE A 685 8.04 0.14 37.06
N GLN A 686 7.79 0.91 38.11
CA GLN A 686 7.61 0.37 39.47
C GLN A 686 6.49 -0.67 39.52
N SER A 687 5.39 -0.41 38.80
CA SER A 687 4.30 -1.37 38.65
C SER A 687 4.73 -2.64 37.89
N TRP A 688 5.60 -2.53 36.87
CA TRP A 688 6.15 -3.67 36.15
C TRP A 688 7.12 -4.49 37.02
N VAL A 689 8.04 -3.83 37.71
CA VAL A 689 9.00 -4.45 38.62
C VAL A 689 8.28 -5.14 39.78
N GLN A 690 7.29 -4.52 40.41
CA GLN A 690 6.49 -5.15 41.47
C GLN A 690 5.71 -6.38 40.95
N ARG A 691 5.25 -6.38 39.70
CA ARG A 691 4.60 -7.55 39.07
C ARG A 691 5.59 -8.67 38.77
N VAL A 692 6.81 -8.34 38.37
CA VAL A 692 7.91 -9.30 38.18
C VAL A 692 8.27 -9.90 39.55
N ASP A 693 8.49 -9.04 40.55
CA ASP A 693 8.82 -9.41 41.94
C ASP A 693 7.75 -10.30 42.59
N ALA A 694 6.47 -9.95 42.44
CA ALA A 694 5.34 -10.74 42.96
C ALA A 694 5.12 -12.09 42.25
N ARG A 695 5.80 -12.34 41.12
CA ARG A 695 5.65 -13.55 40.30
C ARG A 695 6.91 -14.41 40.23
N LEU A 696 8.02 -13.91 40.74
CA LEU A 696 9.23 -14.67 40.99
C LEU A 696 9.09 -15.31 42.38
N PRO A 697 9.03 -16.65 42.50
CA PRO A 697 8.98 -17.29 43.81
C PRO A 697 10.26 -17.10 44.62
#